data_AF-A0A923PHQ5-F1
#
_entry.id   AF-A0A923PHQ5-F1
#
_cell.length_a   1.000
_cell.length_b   1.000
_cell.length_c   1.000
_cell.angle_alpha   90.00
_cell.angle_beta   90.00
_cell.angle_gamma   90.00
#
_symmetry.space_group_name_H-M   'P 1'
#
loop_
_entity.id
_entity.type
_entity.pdbx_description
1 polymer ?
#
loop_
_entity_poly.entity_id
_entity_poly.type
_entity_poly.pdbx_seq_one_letter_code
_entity_poly.pdbx_strand_id
1 'polypeptide(L)'
;MSPAAVLFALLSQPLLSPPQLWSFGFAAPPRIPLAGDANGDGFADLLCVYPPGPSIVDIQPNVDGLKTGFGRQARTSFGADCLAATTIDADGDGRVEVVGVFPNGEILSAGSMAEGVFSVQELLAKLPEPITDPIIGEAETIEGRAGFFVVSKSTGNGFGVRAFRGGGASVRRLEFPAHINWIAQREIDATREGAEWVYRTGSGETFVADSANIRKKRLVRKGSATEAIAIWNGKIVVGDTVYDNGIAQRVDSLATFEPGTRLLTGDMDGDGTDDLVAFSYGTGKHTAYDIHVLYALREGDRDFDRDGLSNEEEAALRTDPENRDTDNDGLLDGWETKGFRELDLPGLGCSPTRPDVVCYVQPIADVDENKLRQDMAAVAKTMGELTTGDEFTANGIGFHPIYLPAIPVEAARGKGWAELGPANLPPQHRGIAHWMVVNKGGGGQAMELGDMGGCGADALWAVFLHEFGHQLGLDHTGHWGPAHCPIYTSLMNYAYSYYFDDRPDAIHFSRGALSRYVLDESNLDETMPFPYEQVKFLEKGPYRFRLKPAGKETLIDWNWNGVFGEKGVRADVNYGYSTHAGIRHTIDKAHTSPFLLNHNGQAIIVYGKLANQPKPGEPPSISAEHPGDVQVRVLLAGRKWSEPFSPKDAALTGDPCAYSAGEDVVVICPTATGARAIVLRVDAGQIVQVRAEDVSVAPGSQLSAANLGTRPTLFARNPETGDVSYAVWKSGRLSQFEPLSQKSTNPVGACLDTLSGEVIVALAQDQDKDRPARWKLVRYAWQGDSLQEVGSEWVEGEAGGARGDGRMTIVFDASRDGGPKGRVYVFSEGIRRNPDAMWGQMYVAHTIADKSLRGGWLVKRMYDEWTNTRSSCTAIPFEGDILWAYRWVDGGQGSTDSDLQVAYRGLGIDEVPMGDHDDIGFVLRFGLRRSILWLNPGP
;
A
#
# COMPACT_ATOMS: atom_id res chain seq x y z
N MET A 1 27.64 15.99 -53.42
CA MET A 1 27.31 16.83 -52.24
C MET A 1 28.54 17.65 -51.88
N SER A 2 28.40 18.87 -51.37
CA SER A 2 29.56 19.66 -50.94
C SER A 2 30.13 19.09 -49.63
N PRO A 3 31.43 19.26 -49.33
CA PRO A 3 32.01 18.86 -48.05
C PRO A 3 31.29 19.45 -46.84
N ALA A 4 30.70 20.64 -46.99
CA ALA A 4 29.88 21.29 -45.98
C ALA A 4 28.52 20.59 -45.77
N ALA A 5 27.91 20.01 -46.80
CA ALA A 5 26.68 19.23 -46.67
C ALA A 5 26.92 17.85 -46.03
N VAL A 6 28.09 17.26 -46.25
CA VAL A 6 28.53 16.03 -45.56
C VAL A 6 28.82 16.32 -44.08
N LEU A 7 29.48 17.45 -43.77
CA LEU A 7 29.71 17.88 -42.39
C LEU A 7 28.41 18.23 -41.65
N PHE A 8 27.41 18.81 -42.34
CA PHE A 8 26.10 19.10 -41.75
C PHE A 8 25.24 17.84 -41.56
N ALA A 9 25.36 16.84 -42.44
CA ALA A 9 24.71 15.54 -42.30
C ALA A 9 25.33 14.67 -41.18
N LEU A 10 26.65 14.73 -41.01
CA LEU A 10 27.38 14.09 -39.90
C LEU A 10 27.06 14.72 -38.53
N LEU A 11 26.63 15.97 -38.49
CA LEU A 11 26.17 16.66 -37.27
C LEU A 11 24.68 16.44 -36.97
N SER A 12 23.96 15.67 -37.79
CA SER A 12 22.51 15.47 -37.69
C SER A 12 22.05 14.05 -37.33
N GLN A 13 22.97 13.09 -37.14
CA GLN A 13 22.58 11.75 -36.66
C GLN A 13 22.51 11.71 -35.12
N PRO A 14 21.52 11.02 -34.55
CA PRO A 14 21.43 10.81 -33.11
C PRO A 14 22.66 10.03 -32.63
N LEU A 15 23.21 10.42 -31.48
CA LEU A 15 24.37 9.76 -30.87
C LEU A 15 23.97 8.59 -29.97
N LEU A 16 22.73 8.59 -29.49
CA LEU A 16 22.20 7.67 -28.50
C LEU A 16 20.74 7.37 -28.86
N SER A 17 20.31 6.14 -28.65
CA SER A 17 18.89 5.75 -28.73
C SER A 17 18.03 6.55 -27.74
N PRO A 18 16.69 6.54 -27.89
CA PRO A 18 15.79 6.85 -26.79
C PRO A 18 16.08 5.95 -25.56
N PRO A 19 15.81 6.43 -24.34
CA PRO A 19 16.06 5.65 -23.13
C PRO A 19 15.12 4.46 -23.02
N GLN A 20 15.71 3.27 -22.96
CA GLN A 20 15.00 1.99 -22.85
C GLN A 20 14.89 1.57 -21.39
N LEU A 21 13.68 1.28 -20.90
CA LEU A 21 13.50 0.77 -19.54
C LEU A 21 14.14 -0.62 -19.45
N TRP A 22 15.19 -0.73 -18.63
CA TRP A 22 15.99 -1.94 -18.54
C TRP A 22 15.72 -2.75 -17.29
N SER A 23 15.60 -2.06 -16.15
CA SER A 23 15.32 -2.66 -14.83
C SER A 23 14.74 -1.60 -13.90
N PHE A 24 14.21 -2.03 -12.75
CA PHE A 24 13.75 -1.12 -11.70
C PHE A 24 14.03 -1.70 -10.31
N GLY A 25 14.26 -0.83 -9.33
CA GLY A 25 14.41 -1.21 -7.92
C GLY A 25 15.72 -1.91 -7.54
N PHE A 26 16.48 -2.43 -8.51
CA PHE A 26 17.71 -3.20 -8.27
C PHE A 26 18.77 -2.43 -7.45
N ALA A 27 18.95 -1.14 -7.71
CA ALA A 27 19.91 -0.29 -7.01
C ALA A 27 19.27 0.80 -6.13
N ALA A 28 18.11 0.50 -5.54
CA ALA A 28 17.46 1.42 -4.59
C ALA A 28 18.41 1.76 -3.41
N PRO A 29 18.46 3.03 -2.95
CA PRO A 29 19.28 3.45 -1.81
C PRO A 29 19.09 2.54 -0.59
N PRO A 30 20.17 2.22 0.15
CA PRO A 30 21.50 2.83 0.10
C PRO A 30 22.50 2.17 -0.88
N ARG A 31 22.04 1.39 -1.87
CA ARG A 31 22.93 0.65 -2.79
C ARG A 31 23.77 1.57 -3.68
N ILE A 32 25.02 1.16 -3.91
CA ILE A 32 25.95 1.80 -4.85
C ILE A 32 25.86 1.05 -6.19
N PRO A 33 25.28 1.63 -7.25
CA PRO A 33 25.21 0.98 -8.56
C PRO A 33 26.55 0.98 -9.28
N LEU A 34 26.74 -0.05 -10.09
CA LEU A 34 27.91 -0.40 -10.89
C LEU A 34 27.46 -1.07 -12.19
N ALA A 35 28.31 -1.07 -13.21
CA ALA A 35 28.08 -1.78 -14.46
C ALA A 35 29.40 -2.37 -14.98
N GLY A 36 29.32 -3.48 -15.71
CA GLY A 36 30.46 -4.09 -16.41
C GLY A 36 30.33 -5.60 -16.52
N ASP A 37 31.05 -6.21 -17.46
CA ASP A 37 30.97 -7.65 -17.76
C ASP A 37 31.64 -8.47 -16.65
N ALA A 38 30.87 -8.87 -15.63
CA ALA A 38 31.40 -9.60 -14.48
C ALA A 38 31.48 -11.09 -14.77
N ASN A 39 30.59 -11.59 -15.61
CA ASN A 39 30.44 -13.01 -15.87
C ASN A 39 31.30 -13.51 -17.07
N GLY A 40 31.76 -12.59 -17.90
CA GLY A 40 32.63 -12.81 -19.06
C GLY A 40 31.91 -13.29 -20.31
N ASP A 41 30.64 -12.93 -20.49
CA ASP A 41 29.83 -13.28 -21.67
C ASP A 41 29.91 -12.24 -22.78
N GLY A 42 30.64 -11.13 -22.56
CA GLY A 42 30.79 -10.04 -23.52
C GLY A 42 29.76 -8.93 -23.34
N PHE A 43 28.86 -9.03 -22.37
CA PHE A 43 27.84 -8.01 -22.08
C PHE A 43 28.05 -7.42 -20.69
N ALA A 44 27.92 -6.10 -20.58
CA ALA A 44 27.99 -5.45 -19.29
C ALA A 44 26.78 -5.87 -18.42
N ASP A 45 27.06 -6.38 -17.23
CA ASP A 45 26.07 -6.73 -16.22
C ASP A 45 25.74 -5.52 -15.34
N LEU A 46 24.53 -5.50 -14.76
CA LEU A 46 24.22 -4.55 -13.70
C LEU A 46 24.66 -5.10 -12.34
N LEU A 47 25.34 -4.28 -11.56
CA LEU A 47 25.92 -4.65 -10.28
C LEU A 47 25.55 -3.62 -9.22
N CYS A 48 25.46 -4.03 -7.97
CA CYS A 48 25.42 -3.04 -6.88
C CYS A 48 25.99 -3.58 -5.56
N VAL A 49 26.45 -2.65 -4.73
CA VAL A 49 26.89 -2.93 -3.36
C VAL A 49 25.90 -2.35 -2.37
N TYR A 50 25.35 -3.18 -1.48
CA TYR A 50 24.62 -2.72 -0.29
C TYR A 50 25.62 -2.43 0.83
N PRO A 51 25.79 -1.16 1.26
CA PRO A 51 26.87 -0.79 2.19
C PRO A 51 26.73 -1.25 3.64
N PRO A 52 25.59 -1.06 4.35
CA PRO A 52 25.55 -1.16 5.81
C PRO A 52 25.90 -2.53 6.38
N GLY A 53 26.70 -2.55 7.45
CA GLY A 53 27.08 -3.78 8.15
C GLY A 53 27.93 -4.68 7.26
N PRO A 54 27.75 -6.02 7.30
CA PRO A 54 28.43 -6.91 6.35
C PRO A 54 27.89 -6.61 4.95
N SER A 55 28.67 -5.89 4.14
CA SER A 55 28.21 -5.42 2.84
C SER A 55 27.92 -6.61 1.92
N ILE A 56 27.03 -6.41 0.95
CA ILE A 56 26.54 -7.44 0.03
C ILE A 56 26.74 -6.94 -1.39
N VAL A 57 27.08 -7.85 -2.30
CA VAL A 57 27.13 -7.57 -3.74
C VAL A 57 26.00 -8.33 -4.44
N ASP A 58 25.14 -7.59 -5.12
CA ASP A 58 24.06 -8.13 -5.96
C ASP A 58 24.46 -7.98 -7.44
N ILE A 59 24.07 -8.94 -8.28
CA ILE A 59 24.23 -8.91 -9.75
C ILE A 59 22.87 -9.12 -10.41
N GLN A 60 22.65 -8.41 -11.51
CA GLN A 60 21.57 -8.65 -12.43
C GLN A 60 22.17 -8.84 -13.82
N PRO A 61 22.27 -10.09 -14.30
CA PRO A 61 23.01 -10.38 -15.51
C PRO A 61 22.32 -9.77 -16.72
N ASN A 62 23.12 -9.23 -17.64
CA ASN A 62 22.62 -8.89 -18.95
C ASN A 62 22.55 -10.15 -19.82
N VAL A 63 21.61 -10.21 -20.75
CA VAL A 63 21.45 -11.37 -21.64
C VAL A 63 21.28 -10.84 -23.06
N ASP A 64 22.18 -11.28 -23.94
CA ASP A 64 22.26 -10.88 -25.35
C ASP A 64 20.91 -10.89 -26.05
N GLY A 65 20.55 -9.78 -26.72
CA GLY A 65 19.32 -9.67 -27.51
C GLY A 65 18.03 -9.83 -26.69
N LEU A 66 18.12 -9.79 -25.35
CA LEU A 66 17.02 -10.05 -24.44
C LEU A 66 16.86 -8.94 -23.40
N LYS A 67 15.92 -9.16 -22.47
CA LYS A 67 15.75 -8.35 -21.26
C LYS A 67 16.82 -8.67 -20.24
N THR A 68 16.95 -7.80 -19.24
CA THR A 68 17.78 -8.08 -18.07
C THR A 68 17.33 -9.37 -17.35
N GLY A 69 18.29 -10.11 -16.81
CA GLY A 69 18.02 -11.31 -16.00
C GLY A 69 17.45 -10.96 -14.63
N PHE A 70 17.00 -11.98 -13.89
CA PHE A 70 16.57 -11.79 -12.51
C PHE A 70 17.75 -11.43 -11.59
N GLY A 71 17.59 -10.37 -10.79
CA GLY A 71 18.59 -9.92 -9.83
C GLY A 71 18.83 -10.96 -8.72
N ARG A 72 20.08 -11.23 -8.39
CA ARG A 72 20.46 -12.19 -7.35
C ARG A 72 21.62 -11.69 -6.51
N GLN A 73 21.69 -12.19 -5.29
CA GLN A 73 22.81 -11.94 -4.40
C GLN A 73 24.02 -12.77 -4.85
N ALA A 74 25.08 -12.10 -5.30
CA ALA A 74 26.30 -12.73 -5.80
C ALA A 74 27.36 -12.89 -4.70
N ARG A 75 27.27 -12.12 -3.61
CA ARG A 75 28.20 -12.20 -2.48
C ARG A 75 27.59 -11.70 -1.17
N THR A 76 27.83 -12.42 -0.08
CA THR A 76 27.63 -11.94 1.30
C THR A 76 28.95 -11.62 1.97
N SER A 77 28.92 -10.71 2.95
CA SER A 77 30.09 -10.37 3.80
C SER A 77 31.28 -9.80 3.04
N PHE A 78 31.03 -8.84 2.15
CA PHE A 78 32.05 -8.07 1.42
C PHE A 78 32.60 -6.92 2.28
N GLY A 79 33.36 -7.26 3.33
CA GLY A 79 33.80 -6.28 4.33
C GLY A 79 32.64 -5.65 5.12
N ALA A 80 32.96 -4.69 5.98
CA ALA A 80 31.98 -3.97 6.79
C ALA A 80 31.91 -2.50 6.40
N ASP A 81 30.70 -2.02 6.11
CA ASP A 81 30.41 -0.62 5.80
C ASP A 81 31.19 -0.08 4.59
N CYS A 82 31.05 -0.73 3.43
CA CYS A 82 31.68 -0.29 2.17
C CYS A 82 31.34 1.18 1.88
N LEU A 83 32.36 2.04 1.79
CA LEU A 83 32.18 3.50 1.70
C LEU A 83 32.03 4.00 0.25
N ALA A 84 32.68 3.32 -0.69
CA ALA A 84 32.65 3.59 -2.11
C ALA A 84 33.01 2.31 -2.86
N ALA A 85 32.45 2.08 -4.05
CA ALA A 85 32.73 0.91 -4.85
C ALA A 85 32.78 1.23 -6.35
N THR A 86 33.49 0.40 -7.11
CA THR A 86 33.73 0.52 -8.54
C THR A 86 33.94 -0.87 -9.17
N THR A 87 33.91 -0.97 -10.49
CA THR A 87 34.27 -2.20 -11.24
C THR A 87 35.63 -2.05 -11.90
N ILE A 88 36.49 -3.08 -11.81
CA ILE A 88 37.79 -3.13 -12.50
C ILE A 88 38.12 -4.56 -12.91
N ASP A 89 38.85 -4.75 -14.00
CA ASP A 89 39.49 -6.04 -14.31
C ASP A 89 40.84 -6.10 -13.56
N ALA A 90 40.89 -6.75 -12.39
CA ALA A 90 42.05 -6.70 -11.50
C ALA A 90 43.07 -7.83 -11.75
N ASP A 91 42.71 -8.88 -12.49
CA ASP A 91 43.58 -10.00 -12.83
C ASP A 91 43.89 -10.12 -14.33
N GLY A 92 43.28 -9.26 -15.16
CA GLY A 92 43.54 -9.14 -16.59
C GLY A 92 42.87 -10.22 -17.42
N ASP A 93 41.84 -10.89 -16.88
CA ASP A 93 41.11 -11.95 -17.57
C ASP A 93 40.00 -11.44 -18.49
N GLY A 94 39.78 -10.12 -18.52
CA GLY A 94 38.75 -9.45 -19.30
C GLY A 94 37.42 -9.32 -18.56
N ARG A 95 37.28 -9.80 -17.32
CA ARG A 95 36.07 -9.73 -16.52
C ARG A 95 36.22 -8.69 -15.42
N VAL A 96 35.15 -7.95 -15.15
CA VAL A 96 35.18 -6.98 -14.07
C VAL A 96 34.94 -7.63 -12.70
N GLU A 97 35.66 -7.13 -11.72
CA GLU A 97 35.50 -7.43 -10.31
C GLU A 97 34.93 -6.21 -9.58
N VAL A 98 34.13 -6.45 -8.54
CA VAL A 98 33.67 -5.36 -7.67
C VAL A 98 34.74 -5.04 -6.64
N VAL A 99 35.18 -3.79 -6.59
CA VAL A 99 36.18 -3.29 -5.65
C VAL A 99 35.59 -2.23 -4.74
N GLY A 100 35.82 -2.39 -3.44
CA GLY A 100 35.26 -1.54 -2.39
C GLY A 100 36.34 -0.87 -1.53
N VAL A 101 36.05 0.34 -1.04
CA VAL A 101 36.86 1.10 -0.08
C VAL A 101 36.23 1.01 1.30
N PHE A 102 37.01 0.68 2.31
CA PHE A 102 36.50 0.39 3.66
C PHE A 102 37.02 1.38 4.72
N PRO A 103 36.31 1.54 5.86
CA PRO A 103 36.65 2.53 6.89
C PRO A 103 38.04 2.40 7.50
N ASN A 104 38.62 1.20 7.47
CA ASN A 104 39.97 0.93 7.95
C ASN A 104 41.06 1.28 6.91
N GLY A 105 40.70 1.85 5.76
CA GLY A 105 41.60 2.15 4.64
C GLY A 105 41.96 0.95 3.77
N GLU A 106 41.29 -0.20 3.92
CA GLU A 106 41.45 -1.34 3.01
C GLU A 106 40.68 -1.12 1.72
N ILE A 107 41.26 -1.65 0.65
CA ILE A 107 40.63 -1.79 -0.64
C ILE A 107 40.54 -3.29 -0.93
N LEU A 108 39.32 -3.80 -0.98
CA LEU A 108 39.04 -5.22 -1.16
C LEU A 108 38.41 -5.46 -2.52
N SER A 109 38.78 -6.56 -3.17
CA SER A 109 38.04 -7.12 -4.30
C SER A 109 37.06 -8.19 -3.82
N ALA A 110 35.90 -8.26 -4.46
CA ALA A 110 34.92 -9.32 -4.28
C ALA A 110 35.41 -10.68 -4.84
N GLY A 111 36.45 -10.68 -5.67
CA GLY A 111 36.95 -11.85 -6.41
C GLY A 111 36.40 -11.91 -7.84
N SER A 112 36.81 -12.92 -8.62
CA SER A 112 36.26 -13.16 -9.96
C SER A 112 34.92 -13.89 -9.84
N MET A 113 34.03 -13.71 -10.83
CA MET A 113 32.77 -14.44 -10.84
C MET A 113 32.95 -15.85 -11.41
N ALA A 114 32.38 -16.83 -10.71
CA ALA A 114 32.22 -18.20 -11.18
C ALA A 114 30.86 -18.73 -10.71
N GLU A 115 30.12 -19.41 -11.60
CA GLU A 115 28.79 -19.98 -11.31
C GLU A 115 27.81 -18.97 -10.69
N GLY A 116 27.90 -17.70 -11.12
CA GLY A 116 27.01 -16.61 -10.71
C GLY A 116 27.28 -16.01 -9.33
N VAL A 117 28.40 -16.34 -8.68
CA VAL A 117 28.86 -15.78 -7.41
C VAL A 117 30.29 -15.26 -7.50
N PHE A 118 30.62 -14.21 -6.75
CA PHE A 118 32.00 -13.71 -6.66
C PHE A 118 32.84 -14.57 -5.69
N SER A 119 34.09 -14.88 -6.09
CA SER A 119 35.01 -15.82 -5.43
C SER A 119 35.59 -15.32 -4.09
N VAL A 120 36.76 -15.80 -3.67
CA VAL A 120 37.41 -15.39 -2.40
C VAL A 120 37.64 -13.86 -2.39
N GLN A 121 37.27 -13.20 -1.29
CA GLN A 121 37.58 -11.78 -1.08
C GLN A 121 39.08 -11.61 -0.85
N GLU A 122 39.67 -10.64 -1.53
CA GLU A 122 41.11 -10.39 -1.47
C GLU A 122 41.43 -8.94 -1.14
N LEU A 123 42.50 -8.74 -0.38
CA LEU A 123 43.06 -7.41 -0.12
C LEU A 123 43.90 -6.96 -1.31
N LEU A 124 43.41 -5.98 -2.08
CA LEU A 124 44.15 -5.41 -3.20
C LEU A 124 45.19 -4.40 -2.73
N ALA A 125 44.81 -3.51 -1.82
CA ALA A 125 45.69 -2.46 -1.31
C ALA A 125 45.27 -2.00 0.09
N LYS A 126 46.23 -1.43 0.81
CA LYS A 126 45.99 -0.68 2.05
C LYS A 126 46.42 0.76 1.83
N LEU A 127 45.50 1.70 2.02
CA LEU A 127 45.82 3.12 1.97
C LEU A 127 46.76 3.50 3.13
N PRO A 128 47.70 4.43 2.92
CA PRO A 128 48.58 4.93 3.97
C PRO A 128 47.83 5.51 5.18
N GLU A 129 46.66 6.08 4.93
CA GLU A 129 45.72 6.55 5.95
C GLU A 129 44.27 6.36 5.47
N PRO A 130 43.31 6.11 6.37
CA PRO A 130 41.90 6.02 6.00
C PRO A 130 41.36 7.32 5.41
N ILE A 131 40.43 7.20 4.46
CA ILE A 131 39.72 8.33 3.84
C ILE A 131 38.27 8.34 4.33
N THR A 132 37.84 9.46 4.91
CA THR A 132 36.42 9.73 5.14
C THR A 132 35.75 10.12 3.83
N ASP A 133 34.43 9.89 3.72
CA ASP A 133 33.60 10.31 2.59
C ASP A 133 34.20 10.08 1.19
N PRO A 134 34.77 8.88 0.90
CA PRO A 134 35.46 8.65 -0.36
C PRO A 134 34.50 8.72 -1.56
N ILE A 135 35.00 9.28 -2.67
CA ILE A 135 34.62 8.87 -4.03
C ILE A 135 35.72 7.97 -4.58
N ILE A 136 35.28 6.99 -5.36
CA ILE A 136 36.16 6.18 -6.20
C ILE A 136 35.89 6.54 -7.65
N GLY A 137 36.96 6.72 -8.43
CA GLY A 137 36.88 6.96 -9.87
C GLY A 137 37.76 5.95 -10.59
N GLU A 138 37.23 5.40 -11.69
CA GLU A 138 37.88 4.34 -12.46
C GLU A 138 39.01 4.90 -13.33
N ALA A 139 40.08 4.11 -13.43
CA ALA A 139 41.05 4.19 -14.51
C ALA A 139 41.20 2.78 -15.10
N GLU A 140 41.49 2.72 -16.39
CA GLU A 140 41.48 1.46 -17.13
C GLU A 140 42.54 0.46 -16.68
N THR A 141 42.28 -0.82 -16.97
CA THR A 141 43.23 -1.92 -16.85
C THR A 141 44.20 -1.92 -18.03
N ILE A 142 45.48 -1.60 -17.78
CA ILE A 142 46.53 -1.62 -18.80
C ILE A 142 47.48 -2.78 -18.52
N GLU A 143 47.61 -3.72 -19.47
CA GLU A 143 48.46 -4.92 -19.34
C GLU A 143 48.15 -5.73 -18.06
N GLY A 144 46.87 -5.87 -17.69
CA GLY A 144 46.44 -6.57 -16.47
C GLY A 144 46.70 -5.82 -15.17
N ARG A 145 46.84 -4.48 -15.22
CA ARG A 145 47.00 -3.62 -14.03
C ARG A 145 45.90 -2.57 -13.98
N ALA A 146 44.95 -2.76 -13.09
CA ALA A 146 43.91 -1.78 -12.82
C ALA A 146 44.45 -0.57 -12.04
N GLY A 147 44.14 0.63 -12.53
CA GLY A 147 44.35 1.88 -11.81
C GLY A 147 43.03 2.44 -11.32
N PHE A 148 42.99 3.09 -10.16
CA PHE A 148 41.82 3.86 -9.74
C PHE A 148 42.22 4.88 -8.69
N PHE A 149 41.29 5.76 -8.35
CA PHE A 149 41.52 6.83 -7.38
C PHE A 149 40.54 6.73 -6.24
N VAL A 150 41.01 7.03 -5.03
CA VAL A 150 40.15 7.21 -3.86
C VAL A 150 40.39 8.60 -3.32
N VAL A 151 39.36 9.46 -3.32
CA VAL A 151 39.48 10.87 -2.93
C VAL A 151 38.36 11.23 -1.95
N SER A 152 38.68 11.98 -0.90
CA SER A 152 37.67 12.54 0.01
C SER A 152 36.86 13.62 -0.70
N LYS A 153 35.52 13.51 -0.67
CA LYS A 153 34.61 14.54 -1.21
C LYS A 153 34.85 15.89 -0.53
N SER A 154 34.95 15.88 0.80
CA SER A 154 35.07 17.10 1.60
C SER A 154 36.44 17.78 1.45
N THR A 155 37.53 17.03 1.51
CA THR A 155 38.88 17.61 1.59
C THR A 155 39.62 17.67 0.26
N GLY A 156 39.27 16.82 -0.70
CA GLY A 156 40.01 16.65 -1.95
C GLY A 156 41.33 15.86 -1.80
N ASN A 157 41.70 15.46 -0.58
CA ASN A 157 42.85 14.59 -0.36
C ASN A 157 42.53 13.16 -0.82
N GLY A 158 43.48 12.54 -1.50
CA GLY A 158 43.26 11.19 -2.02
C GLY A 158 44.52 10.43 -2.38
N PHE A 159 44.31 9.26 -2.96
CA PHE A 159 45.35 8.38 -3.45
C PHE A 159 45.00 7.83 -4.83
N GLY A 160 45.98 7.82 -5.72
CA GLY A 160 45.98 6.94 -6.89
C GLY A 160 46.51 5.58 -6.48
N VAL A 161 45.76 4.54 -6.81
CA VAL A 161 46.05 3.15 -6.51
C VAL A 161 46.24 2.44 -7.84
N ARG A 162 47.35 1.71 -7.96
CA ARG A 162 47.54 0.73 -9.03
C ARG A 162 47.77 -0.61 -8.36
N ALA A 163 46.84 -1.53 -8.55
CA ALA A 163 46.83 -2.83 -7.91
C ALA A 163 46.52 -3.92 -8.94
N PHE A 164 47.01 -5.12 -8.69
CA PHE A 164 46.66 -6.31 -9.43
C PHE A 164 46.58 -7.49 -8.46
N ARG A 165 45.79 -8.50 -8.82
CA ARG A 165 45.65 -9.67 -7.96
C ARG A 165 46.98 -10.42 -7.87
N GLY A 166 47.41 -10.77 -6.66
CA GLY A 166 48.60 -11.61 -6.43
C GLY A 166 49.97 -10.92 -6.59
N GLY A 167 50.04 -9.63 -6.96
CA GLY A 167 51.30 -8.89 -6.84
C GLY A 167 51.11 -7.42 -6.47
N GLY A 168 52.01 -6.94 -5.63
CA GLY A 168 51.76 -5.81 -4.73
C GLY A 168 51.24 -4.52 -5.39
N ALA A 169 50.48 -3.76 -4.61
CA ALA A 169 49.95 -2.46 -5.02
C ALA A 169 50.98 -1.32 -4.89
N SER A 170 50.85 -0.33 -5.76
CA SER A 170 51.50 0.97 -5.60
C SER A 170 50.46 2.03 -5.29
N VAL A 171 50.72 2.85 -4.27
CA VAL A 171 49.81 3.92 -3.83
C VAL A 171 50.56 5.25 -3.88
N ARG A 172 50.00 6.23 -4.58
CA ARG A 172 50.55 7.58 -4.74
C ARG A 172 49.56 8.61 -4.20
N ARG A 173 50.02 9.54 -3.38
CA ARG A 173 49.17 10.64 -2.87
C ARG A 173 48.77 11.60 -3.99
N LEU A 174 47.53 12.05 -3.96
CA LEU A 174 46.93 13.01 -4.87
C LEU A 174 46.17 14.08 -4.08
N GLU A 175 46.03 15.25 -4.68
CA GLU A 175 45.35 16.40 -4.07
C GLU A 175 44.45 17.05 -5.12
N PHE A 176 43.14 17.04 -4.88
CA PHE A 176 42.14 17.76 -5.66
C PHE A 176 41.64 18.97 -4.87
N PRO A 177 40.92 19.91 -5.49
CA PRO A 177 40.17 20.92 -4.75
C PRO A 177 39.22 20.27 -3.73
N ALA A 178 39.00 20.95 -2.60
CA ALA A 178 37.98 20.55 -1.64
C ALA A 178 36.58 20.60 -2.27
N HIS A 179 35.65 19.83 -1.70
CA HIS A 179 34.25 19.74 -2.16
C HIS A 179 34.13 19.26 -3.61
N ILE A 180 34.74 18.12 -3.96
CA ILE A 180 34.43 17.43 -5.22
C ILE A 180 33.32 16.40 -4.98
N ASN A 181 32.47 16.18 -5.98
CA ASN A 181 31.35 15.23 -5.86
C ASN A 181 31.40 14.10 -6.89
N TRP A 182 32.29 14.18 -7.90
CA TRP A 182 32.46 13.17 -8.94
C TRP A 182 33.85 13.30 -9.58
N ILE A 183 34.44 12.18 -10.02
CA ILE A 183 35.74 12.11 -10.69
C ILE A 183 35.85 10.86 -11.59
N ALA A 184 36.49 10.99 -12.76
CA ALA A 184 36.85 9.88 -13.65
C ALA A 184 38.03 10.25 -14.58
N GLN A 185 38.59 9.26 -15.28
CA GLN A 185 39.63 9.44 -16.30
C GLN A 185 39.02 9.47 -17.72
N ARG A 186 39.55 10.31 -18.63
CA ARG A 186 39.01 10.49 -20.00
C ARG A 186 39.72 9.67 -21.08
N GLU A 187 41.00 9.33 -20.92
CA GLU A 187 41.79 8.61 -21.92
C GLU A 187 42.32 7.26 -21.43
N ILE A 188 42.37 6.30 -22.37
CA ILE A 188 42.55 4.86 -22.17
C ILE A 188 44.01 4.44 -21.86
N ASP A 189 45.00 5.25 -22.22
CA ASP A 189 46.42 4.93 -22.00
C ASP A 189 47.06 5.81 -20.92
N ALA A 190 46.93 5.39 -19.65
CA ALA A 190 47.57 6.02 -18.49
C ALA A 190 49.12 5.97 -18.49
N THR A 191 49.75 5.34 -19.49
CA THR A 191 51.21 5.28 -19.64
C THR A 191 51.76 6.31 -20.63
N ARG A 192 50.90 6.98 -21.41
CA ARG A 192 51.30 8.10 -22.27
C ARG A 192 51.39 9.40 -21.49
N GLU A 193 52.43 10.17 -21.81
CA GLU A 193 52.55 11.57 -21.43
C GLU A 193 51.35 12.33 -22.06
N GLY A 194 50.33 12.69 -21.26
CA GLY A 194 49.14 13.39 -21.78
C GLY A 194 47.77 13.01 -21.19
N ALA A 195 47.64 11.98 -20.35
CA ALA A 195 46.33 11.55 -19.85
C ALA A 195 45.53 12.66 -19.15
N GLU A 196 44.23 12.76 -19.46
CA GLU A 196 43.30 13.77 -18.95
C GLU A 196 42.37 13.22 -17.87
N TRP A 197 42.23 13.96 -16.77
CA TRP A 197 41.31 13.66 -15.66
C TRP A 197 40.13 14.61 -15.69
N VAL A 198 38.95 14.12 -15.34
CA VAL A 198 37.74 14.93 -15.27
C VAL A 198 37.19 14.87 -13.86
N TYR A 199 36.95 16.03 -13.27
CA TYR A 199 36.31 16.10 -11.96
C TYR A 199 35.28 17.22 -11.92
N ARG A 200 34.30 17.04 -11.03
CA ARG A 200 33.25 18.02 -10.78
C ARG A 200 33.26 18.49 -9.33
N THR A 201 33.16 19.81 -9.17
CA THR A 201 33.03 20.43 -7.85
C THR A 201 31.59 20.32 -7.33
N GLY A 202 31.40 20.45 -6.03
CA GLY A 202 30.09 20.50 -5.38
C GLY A 202 29.28 21.76 -5.74
N SER A 203 29.90 22.74 -6.42
CA SER A 203 29.22 23.87 -7.05
C SER A 203 28.74 23.59 -8.47
N GLY A 204 29.06 22.42 -9.06
CA GLY A 204 28.64 22.01 -10.40
C GLY A 204 29.60 22.41 -11.54
N GLU A 205 30.82 22.86 -11.23
CA GLU A 205 31.83 23.16 -12.25
C GLU A 205 32.60 21.89 -12.64
N THR A 206 32.61 21.58 -13.94
CA THR A 206 33.32 20.41 -14.49
C THR A 206 34.62 20.84 -15.14
N PHE A 207 35.73 20.23 -14.74
CA PHE A 207 37.07 20.53 -15.24
C PHE A 207 37.72 19.29 -15.87
N VAL A 208 38.49 19.52 -16.93
CA VAL A 208 39.50 18.58 -17.43
C VAL A 208 40.85 19.04 -16.91
N ALA A 209 41.66 18.15 -16.35
CA ALA A 209 42.95 18.45 -15.76
C ALA A 209 44.04 17.48 -16.23
N ASP A 210 45.27 17.97 -16.32
CA ASP A 210 46.45 17.18 -16.66
C ASP A 210 46.77 16.19 -15.51
N SER A 211 46.84 14.90 -15.83
CA SER A 211 47.12 13.83 -14.85
C SER A 211 48.46 13.99 -14.11
N ALA A 212 49.45 14.63 -14.73
CA ALA A 212 50.74 14.89 -14.11
C ALA A 212 50.72 16.14 -13.22
N ASN A 213 49.80 17.07 -13.47
CA ASN A 213 49.64 18.29 -12.69
C ASN A 213 48.19 18.81 -12.73
N ILE A 214 47.40 18.41 -11.74
CA ILE A 214 45.98 18.79 -11.60
C ILE A 214 45.71 20.30 -11.60
N ARG A 215 46.71 21.13 -11.27
CA ARG A 215 46.57 22.60 -11.31
C ARG A 215 46.46 23.12 -12.75
N LYS A 216 46.98 22.39 -13.72
CA LYS A 216 46.82 22.66 -15.15
C LYS A 216 45.48 22.06 -15.60
N LYS A 217 44.43 22.88 -15.48
CA LYS A 217 43.05 22.49 -15.79
C LYS A 217 42.35 23.45 -16.74
N ARG A 218 41.36 22.93 -17.45
CA ARG A 218 40.46 23.66 -18.34
C ARG A 218 39.02 23.44 -17.88
N LEU A 219 38.26 24.51 -17.78
CA LEU A 219 36.81 24.45 -17.53
C LEU A 219 36.11 23.88 -18.77
N VAL A 220 35.28 22.87 -18.57
CA VAL A 220 34.41 22.30 -19.62
C VAL A 220 33.05 23.00 -19.60
N ARG A 221 32.40 23.02 -18.43
CA ARG A 221 31.05 23.56 -18.25
C ARG A 221 30.87 24.08 -16.82
N LYS A 222 30.05 25.13 -16.68
CA LYS A 222 29.46 25.54 -15.40
C LYS A 222 28.02 25.03 -15.38
N GLY A 223 27.75 24.02 -14.56
CA GLY A 223 26.45 23.38 -14.45
C GLY A 223 25.95 23.33 -13.00
N SER A 224 24.95 22.50 -12.75
CA SER A 224 24.50 22.14 -11.39
C SER A 224 25.26 20.91 -10.88
N ALA A 225 25.46 20.84 -9.57
CA ALA A 225 26.05 19.69 -8.91
C ALA A 225 25.21 18.40 -9.05
N THR A 226 23.93 18.54 -9.40
CA THR A 226 22.95 17.45 -9.55
C THR A 226 22.74 16.99 -10.99
N GLU A 227 23.37 17.63 -11.99
CA GLU A 227 23.27 17.14 -13.37
C GLU A 227 23.88 15.74 -13.49
N ALA A 228 23.35 14.93 -14.39
CA ALA A 228 23.98 13.67 -14.77
C ALA A 228 25.40 13.91 -15.33
N ILE A 229 26.36 13.04 -15.02
CA ILE A 229 27.75 13.15 -15.51
C ILE A 229 28.38 11.78 -15.70
N ALA A 230 29.11 11.60 -16.81
CA ALA A 230 29.88 10.40 -17.13
C ALA A 230 31.06 10.72 -18.07
N ILE A 231 32.03 9.80 -18.15
CA ILE A 231 32.90 9.67 -19.32
C ILE A 231 32.34 8.54 -20.15
N TRP A 232 32.02 8.81 -21.41
CA TRP A 232 31.42 7.85 -22.34
C TRP A 232 32.24 7.81 -23.62
N ASN A 233 32.90 6.69 -23.89
CA ASN A 233 33.76 6.49 -25.07
C ASN A 233 34.75 7.66 -25.31
N GLY A 234 35.42 8.12 -24.24
CA GLY A 234 36.36 9.24 -24.25
C GLY A 234 35.73 10.66 -24.33
N LYS A 235 34.40 10.74 -24.41
CA LYS A 235 33.62 11.99 -24.41
C LYS A 235 33.14 12.31 -22.99
N ILE A 236 32.93 13.59 -22.69
CA ILE A 236 32.44 14.03 -21.38
C ILE A 236 30.95 14.33 -21.51
N VAL A 237 30.12 13.61 -20.76
CA VAL A 237 28.67 13.85 -20.70
C VAL A 237 28.38 14.71 -19.47
N VAL A 238 27.70 15.84 -19.64
CA VAL A 238 27.20 16.65 -18.51
C VAL A 238 25.79 17.11 -18.85
N GLY A 239 24.81 16.70 -18.05
CA GLY A 239 23.39 16.94 -18.29
C GLY A 239 22.97 16.37 -19.64
N ASP A 240 22.35 17.20 -20.48
CA ASP A 240 21.89 16.85 -21.84
C ASP A 240 22.93 17.10 -22.93
N THR A 241 24.19 17.33 -22.58
CA THR A 241 25.23 17.76 -23.52
C THR A 241 26.46 16.85 -23.48
N VAL A 242 26.90 16.40 -24.64
CA VAL A 242 28.13 15.65 -24.86
C VAL A 242 29.24 16.60 -25.34
N TYR A 243 30.40 16.51 -24.70
CA TYR A 243 31.59 17.30 -25.03
C TYR A 243 32.69 16.40 -25.57
N ASP A 244 33.12 16.66 -26.80
CA ASP A 244 34.22 15.96 -27.44
C ASP A 244 35.21 16.96 -28.05
N ASN A 245 36.46 16.92 -27.61
CA ASN A 245 37.56 17.74 -28.13
C ASN A 245 37.26 19.25 -28.24
N GLY A 246 36.42 19.76 -27.33
CA GLY A 246 36.01 21.17 -27.27
C GLY A 246 34.75 21.51 -28.06
N ILE A 247 34.16 20.55 -28.77
CA ILE A 247 32.85 20.65 -29.40
C ILE A 247 31.79 20.22 -28.38
N ALA A 248 30.69 20.96 -28.28
CA ALA A 248 29.54 20.64 -27.45
C ALA A 248 28.34 20.32 -28.33
N GLN A 249 27.74 19.14 -28.14
CA GLN A 249 26.55 18.69 -28.85
C GLN A 249 25.47 18.35 -27.85
N ARG A 250 24.29 18.96 -27.98
CA ARG A 250 23.11 18.60 -27.20
C ARG A 250 22.54 17.28 -27.72
N VAL A 251 22.12 16.41 -26.82
CA VAL A 251 21.50 15.11 -27.11
C VAL A 251 20.17 15.03 -26.37
N ASP A 252 19.07 14.99 -27.13
CA ASP A 252 17.72 15.10 -26.56
C ASP A 252 17.35 13.90 -25.67
N SER A 253 17.83 12.69 -25.98
CA SER A 253 17.60 11.48 -25.15
C SER A 253 18.08 11.66 -23.70
N LEU A 254 19.14 12.46 -23.48
CA LEU A 254 19.68 12.76 -22.15
C LEU A 254 18.89 13.83 -21.38
N ALA A 255 18.02 14.59 -22.06
CA ALA A 255 17.21 15.64 -21.44
C ALA A 255 16.00 15.08 -20.66
N THR A 256 15.75 13.78 -20.74
CA THR A 256 14.60 13.09 -20.12
C THR A 256 14.78 12.80 -18.63
N PHE A 257 16.02 12.81 -18.13
CA PHE A 257 16.33 12.37 -16.77
C PHE A 257 16.26 13.49 -15.72
N GLU A 258 15.78 13.13 -14.52
CA GLU A 258 15.69 14.04 -13.39
C GLU A 258 17.07 14.41 -12.80
N PRO A 259 17.19 15.58 -12.14
CA PRO A 259 18.39 15.91 -11.36
C PRO A 259 18.70 14.85 -10.30
N GLY A 260 19.95 14.40 -10.23
CA GLY A 260 20.40 13.36 -9.31
C GLY A 260 20.55 11.97 -9.95
N THR A 261 20.13 11.78 -11.20
CA THR A 261 20.39 10.55 -11.96
C THR A 261 21.90 10.29 -12.07
N ARG A 262 22.30 9.05 -11.79
CA ARG A 262 23.68 8.59 -11.93
C ARG A 262 23.85 7.89 -13.28
N LEU A 263 24.80 8.37 -14.07
CA LEU A 263 25.19 7.72 -15.31
C LEU A 263 26.39 6.81 -15.07
N LEU A 264 26.31 5.59 -15.57
CA LEU A 264 27.39 4.63 -15.69
C LEU A 264 27.58 4.28 -17.18
N THR A 265 28.67 3.58 -17.48
CA THR A 265 28.97 3.08 -18.81
C THR A 265 29.22 1.59 -18.78
N GLY A 266 28.93 0.93 -19.89
CA GLY A 266 29.24 -0.47 -20.14
C GLY A 266 28.65 -0.90 -21.47
N ASP A 267 29.29 -1.83 -22.15
CA ASP A 267 28.84 -2.44 -23.41
C ASP A 267 27.59 -3.32 -23.16
N MET A 268 26.41 -2.71 -23.15
CA MET A 268 25.16 -3.41 -22.82
C MET A 268 24.66 -4.26 -23.98
N ASP A 269 25.19 -4.04 -25.18
CA ASP A 269 24.67 -4.59 -26.43
C ASP A 269 25.71 -5.46 -27.18
N GLY A 270 26.90 -5.60 -26.60
CA GLY A 270 27.95 -6.55 -26.97
C GLY A 270 28.75 -6.15 -28.21
N ASP A 271 28.77 -4.86 -28.53
CA ASP A 271 29.25 -4.35 -29.82
C ASP A 271 30.64 -3.73 -29.79
N GLY A 272 31.23 -3.71 -28.60
CA GLY A 272 32.55 -3.16 -28.30
C GLY A 272 32.58 -1.66 -28.07
N THR A 273 31.43 -0.98 -27.93
CA THR A 273 31.31 0.43 -27.52
C THR A 273 30.46 0.49 -26.27
N ASP A 274 30.90 1.27 -25.29
CA ASP A 274 30.10 1.42 -24.08
C ASP A 274 28.79 2.17 -24.38
N ASP A 275 27.72 1.72 -23.76
CA ASP A 275 26.45 2.42 -23.69
C ASP A 275 26.36 3.30 -22.45
N LEU A 276 25.29 4.07 -22.34
CA LEU A 276 24.97 4.79 -21.10
C LEU A 276 23.89 4.08 -20.31
N VAL A 277 24.16 3.87 -19.03
CA VAL A 277 23.19 3.30 -18.07
C VAL A 277 22.80 4.38 -17.06
N ALA A 278 21.52 4.75 -17.06
CA ALA A 278 20.97 5.80 -16.22
C ALA A 278 20.20 5.22 -15.02
N PHE A 279 20.77 5.37 -13.82
CA PHE A 279 20.14 5.03 -12.55
C PHE A 279 19.40 6.24 -11.98
N SER A 280 18.08 6.20 -12.00
CA SER A 280 17.24 7.31 -11.58
C SER A 280 16.93 7.25 -10.08
N TYR A 281 17.28 8.29 -9.33
CA TYR A 281 16.96 8.40 -7.88
C TYR A 281 15.77 9.32 -7.63
N GLY A 282 14.86 9.41 -8.60
CA GLY A 282 13.67 10.25 -8.54
C GLY A 282 12.73 9.88 -7.40
N THR A 283 11.74 10.73 -7.17
CA THR A 283 10.70 10.52 -6.14
C THR A 283 9.35 10.09 -6.71
N GLY A 284 9.29 9.84 -8.02
CA GLY A 284 8.08 9.39 -8.70
C GLY A 284 7.56 8.07 -8.14
N LYS A 285 6.25 8.01 -7.88
CA LYS A 285 5.58 6.77 -7.44
C LYS A 285 5.74 5.72 -8.56
N HIS A 286 6.29 4.56 -8.21
CA HIS A 286 6.62 3.43 -9.11
C HIS A 286 7.69 3.65 -10.21
N THR A 287 8.20 4.87 -10.43
CA THR A 287 9.33 5.15 -11.34
C THR A 287 10.63 5.51 -10.61
N ALA A 288 10.56 5.66 -9.29
CA ALA A 288 11.76 5.77 -8.46
C ALA A 288 12.63 4.52 -8.66
N TYR A 289 13.92 4.72 -8.88
CA TYR A 289 14.91 3.65 -9.07
C TYR A 289 14.77 2.89 -10.39
N ASP A 290 14.15 3.49 -11.40
CA ASP A 290 14.23 3.01 -12.78
C ASP A 290 15.68 3.08 -13.30
N ILE A 291 16.03 2.07 -14.07
CA ILE A 291 17.33 1.92 -14.74
C ILE A 291 17.04 1.90 -16.22
N HIS A 292 17.58 2.87 -16.94
CA HIS A 292 17.44 2.96 -18.39
C HIS A 292 18.78 2.73 -19.09
N VAL A 293 18.74 2.12 -20.26
CA VAL A 293 19.89 1.99 -21.16
C VAL A 293 19.67 2.90 -22.36
N LEU A 294 20.73 3.58 -22.81
CA LEU A 294 20.76 4.35 -24.05
C LEU A 294 21.90 3.78 -24.91
N TYR A 295 21.53 3.15 -26.02
CA TYR A 295 22.49 2.49 -26.90
C TYR A 295 23.30 3.49 -27.72
N ALA A 296 24.58 3.22 -27.88
CA ALA A 296 25.48 4.01 -28.71
C ALA A 296 25.25 3.75 -30.21
N LEU A 297 24.55 4.67 -30.89
CA LEU A 297 24.22 4.49 -32.31
C LEU A 297 25.45 4.68 -33.23
N ARG A 298 25.62 3.77 -34.19
CA ARG A 298 26.75 3.78 -35.15
C ARG A 298 26.29 3.82 -36.61
N GLU A 299 27.06 4.49 -37.45
CA GLU A 299 26.82 4.52 -38.90
C GLU A 299 27.06 3.13 -39.52
N GLY A 300 26.04 2.57 -40.17
CA GLY A 300 26.10 1.28 -40.85
C GLY A 300 25.65 0.07 -40.02
N ASP A 301 25.21 0.32 -38.79
CA ASP A 301 24.49 -0.69 -38.00
C ASP A 301 23.17 -1.08 -38.68
N ARG A 302 22.81 -2.36 -38.58
CA ARG A 302 21.69 -2.98 -39.30
C ARG A 302 20.49 -3.27 -38.41
N ASP A 303 20.66 -3.23 -37.10
CA ASP A 303 19.66 -3.50 -36.06
C ASP A 303 20.07 -2.62 -34.88
N PHE A 304 19.55 -1.39 -34.83
CA PHE A 304 20.05 -0.37 -33.90
C PHE A 304 19.71 -0.65 -32.44
N ASP A 305 18.65 -1.42 -32.18
CA ASP A 305 18.14 -1.66 -30.83
C ASP A 305 18.37 -3.10 -30.33
N ARG A 306 18.76 -4.02 -31.23
CA ARG A 306 19.14 -5.42 -30.95
C ARG A 306 18.01 -6.26 -30.41
N ASP A 307 16.82 -6.05 -30.92
CA ASP A 307 15.68 -6.90 -30.64
C ASP A 307 15.62 -8.15 -31.55
N GLY A 308 16.48 -8.18 -32.59
CA GLY A 308 16.59 -9.26 -33.56
C GLY A 308 15.90 -9.00 -34.89
N LEU A 309 15.34 -7.80 -35.12
CA LEU A 309 14.86 -7.30 -36.41
C LEU A 309 15.87 -6.35 -37.02
N SER A 310 16.09 -6.45 -38.34
CA SER A 310 16.88 -5.41 -39.00
C SER A 310 16.08 -4.11 -39.16
N ASN A 311 16.75 -2.96 -39.17
CA ASN A 311 16.17 -1.64 -39.45
C ASN A 311 15.29 -1.63 -40.73
N GLU A 312 15.58 -2.49 -41.72
CA GLU A 312 14.78 -2.68 -42.93
C GLU A 312 13.51 -3.52 -42.70
N GLU A 313 13.59 -4.57 -41.87
CA GLU A 313 12.44 -5.37 -41.43
C GLU A 313 11.48 -4.51 -40.60
N GLU A 314 12.01 -3.72 -39.68
CA GLU A 314 11.23 -2.85 -38.80
C GLU A 314 10.49 -1.76 -39.58
N ALA A 315 11.17 -1.11 -40.53
CA ALA A 315 10.53 -0.16 -41.44
C ALA A 315 9.39 -0.80 -42.26
N ALA A 316 9.49 -2.10 -42.57
CA ALA A 316 8.43 -2.83 -43.27
C ALA A 316 7.25 -3.20 -42.35
N LEU A 317 7.52 -3.45 -41.07
CA LEU A 317 6.54 -3.78 -40.03
C LEU A 317 5.90 -2.54 -39.40
N ARG A 318 6.49 -1.35 -39.62
CA ARG A 318 6.15 -0.07 -38.97
C ARG A 318 6.43 -0.10 -37.46
N THR A 319 7.49 -0.80 -37.08
CA THR A 319 8.09 -0.70 -35.75
C THR A 319 9.14 0.42 -35.73
N ASP A 320 9.56 0.84 -34.54
CA ASP A 320 10.54 1.90 -34.33
C ASP A 320 11.95 1.30 -34.22
N PRO A 321 12.85 1.56 -35.19
CA PRO A 321 14.17 0.94 -35.21
C PRO A 321 15.10 1.33 -34.07
N GLU A 322 14.74 2.30 -33.24
CA GLU A 322 15.50 2.68 -32.05
C GLU A 322 14.84 2.17 -30.75
N ASN A 323 13.81 1.32 -30.85
CA ASN A 323 13.00 0.84 -29.73
C ASN A 323 12.55 -0.62 -29.84
N ARG A 324 13.18 -1.46 -29.01
CA ARG A 324 13.06 -2.93 -29.00
C ARG A 324 11.66 -3.50 -28.76
N ASP A 325 10.76 -2.66 -28.28
CA ASP A 325 9.40 -2.97 -27.87
C ASP A 325 8.52 -1.77 -28.25
N THR A 326 8.09 -1.74 -29.52
CA THR A 326 7.46 -0.58 -30.14
C THR A 326 6.13 -0.22 -29.48
N ASP A 327 5.30 -1.22 -29.18
CA ASP A 327 4.00 -0.99 -28.56
C ASP A 327 4.03 -0.99 -27.02
N ASN A 328 5.14 -1.46 -26.47
CA ASN A 328 5.51 -1.37 -25.08
C ASN A 328 4.62 -2.19 -24.16
N ASP A 329 4.41 -3.45 -24.53
CA ASP A 329 3.74 -4.43 -23.70
C ASP A 329 4.72 -5.31 -22.89
N GLY A 330 6.01 -5.11 -23.10
CA GLY A 330 7.09 -5.88 -22.53
C GLY A 330 7.53 -7.05 -23.40
N LEU A 331 6.93 -7.35 -24.54
CA LEU A 331 7.44 -8.31 -25.53
C LEU A 331 8.31 -7.54 -26.52
N LEU A 332 9.40 -8.15 -26.99
CA LEU A 332 10.26 -7.48 -27.98
C LEU A 332 9.69 -7.69 -29.38
N ASP A 333 9.84 -6.72 -30.29
CA ASP A 333 9.20 -6.77 -31.62
C ASP A 333 9.68 -8.00 -32.42
N GLY A 334 10.97 -8.31 -32.30
CA GLY A 334 11.59 -9.51 -32.84
C GLY A 334 11.01 -10.81 -32.29
N TRP A 335 10.63 -10.85 -31.01
CA TRP A 335 10.00 -12.02 -30.40
C TRP A 335 8.60 -12.24 -30.95
N GLU A 336 7.83 -11.17 -31.08
CA GLU A 336 6.46 -11.24 -31.62
C GLU A 336 6.43 -11.57 -33.11
N THR A 337 7.51 -11.28 -33.83
CA THR A 337 7.65 -11.55 -35.26
C THR A 337 8.21 -12.95 -35.55
N LYS A 338 9.17 -13.43 -34.76
CA LYS A 338 9.94 -14.66 -35.05
C LYS A 338 9.66 -15.81 -34.06
N GLY A 339 8.91 -15.55 -32.98
CA GLY A 339 8.77 -16.45 -31.84
C GLY A 339 10.01 -16.46 -30.96
N PHE A 340 9.89 -16.93 -29.72
CA PHE A 340 11.00 -16.94 -28.78
C PHE A 340 10.95 -18.11 -27.79
N ARG A 341 12.10 -18.75 -27.52
CA ARG A 341 12.24 -19.91 -26.60
C ARG A 341 11.19 -21.01 -26.77
N GLU A 342 10.92 -21.41 -28.02
CA GLU A 342 9.91 -22.42 -28.40
C GLU A 342 8.45 -21.96 -28.22
N LEU A 343 8.21 -20.69 -27.87
CA LEU A 343 6.91 -20.06 -27.85
C LEU A 343 6.64 -19.35 -29.18
N ASP A 344 5.64 -19.85 -29.92
CA ASP A 344 5.19 -19.28 -31.20
C ASP A 344 4.27 -18.07 -30.96
N LEU A 345 4.86 -16.94 -30.53
CA LEU A 345 4.16 -15.66 -30.34
C LEU A 345 3.41 -15.20 -31.61
N PRO A 346 4.00 -15.25 -32.83
CA PRO A 346 3.26 -14.93 -34.05
C PRO A 346 2.04 -15.85 -34.26
N GLY A 347 2.19 -17.15 -33.98
CA GLY A 347 1.11 -18.12 -34.09
C GLY A 347 0.00 -17.96 -33.05
N LEU A 348 0.32 -17.40 -31.87
CA LEU A 348 -0.68 -16.96 -30.88
C LEU A 348 -1.42 -15.70 -31.36
N GLY A 349 -0.81 -14.95 -32.28
CA GLY A 349 -1.37 -13.73 -32.84
C GLY A 349 -0.82 -12.46 -32.21
N CYS A 350 0.31 -12.53 -31.49
CA CYS A 350 1.02 -11.35 -30.98
C CYS A 350 1.49 -10.45 -32.13
N SER A 351 1.72 -9.17 -31.87
CA SER A 351 1.94 -8.16 -32.90
C SER A 351 2.72 -6.97 -32.32
N PRO A 352 3.87 -6.59 -32.93
CA PRO A 352 4.76 -5.53 -32.42
C PRO A 352 4.23 -4.09 -32.55
N THR A 353 2.94 -3.94 -32.80
CA THR A 353 2.26 -2.65 -32.99
C THR A 353 0.90 -2.63 -32.29
N ARG A 354 0.62 -3.62 -31.45
CA ARG A 354 -0.59 -3.73 -30.64
C ARG A 354 -0.20 -4.45 -29.33
N PRO A 355 -0.35 -3.79 -28.17
CA PRO A 355 -0.01 -4.40 -26.90
C PRO A 355 -0.68 -5.75 -26.71
N ASP A 356 0.11 -6.73 -26.29
CA ASP A 356 -0.24 -8.12 -26.16
C ASP A 356 0.15 -8.67 -24.79
N VAL A 357 -0.59 -9.69 -24.35
CA VAL A 357 -0.34 -10.35 -23.08
C VAL A 357 -0.53 -11.83 -23.25
N VAL A 358 0.53 -12.59 -22.99
CA VAL A 358 0.48 -14.05 -22.95
C VAL A 358 0.30 -14.52 -21.51
N CYS A 359 -0.72 -15.34 -21.26
CA CYS A 359 -0.99 -15.88 -19.93
C CYS A 359 -1.21 -17.38 -19.95
N TYR A 360 -0.41 -18.13 -19.20
CA TYR A 360 -0.70 -19.51 -18.87
C TYR A 360 -1.88 -19.58 -17.90
N VAL A 361 -2.91 -20.32 -18.27
CA VAL A 361 -4.11 -20.55 -17.45
C VAL A 361 -4.15 -22.01 -17.07
N GLN A 362 -4.08 -22.29 -15.77
CA GLN A 362 -3.99 -23.66 -15.27
C GLN A 362 -5.08 -23.96 -14.23
N PRO A 363 -6.09 -24.79 -14.56
CA PRO A 363 -7.11 -25.16 -13.59
C PRO A 363 -6.63 -26.21 -12.59
N ILE A 364 -7.22 -26.23 -11.40
CA ILE A 364 -7.28 -27.46 -10.59
C ILE A 364 -8.29 -28.43 -11.23
N ALA A 365 -8.04 -29.74 -11.12
CA ALA A 365 -8.81 -30.78 -11.79
C ALA A 365 -10.32 -30.83 -11.47
N ASP A 366 -10.79 -30.13 -10.43
CA ASP A 366 -12.21 -30.02 -10.06
C ASP A 366 -12.90 -28.74 -10.58
N VAL A 367 -12.21 -27.94 -11.40
CA VAL A 367 -12.76 -26.78 -12.13
C VAL A 367 -13.45 -27.22 -13.41
N ASP A 368 -14.60 -26.62 -13.73
CA ASP A 368 -15.32 -26.86 -14.99
C ASP A 368 -14.58 -26.20 -16.16
N GLU A 369 -14.03 -27.03 -17.06
CA GLU A 369 -13.25 -26.59 -18.21
C GLU A 369 -14.08 -25.81 -19.24
N ASN A 370 -15.37 -26.15 -19.43
CA ASN A 370 -16.22 -25.44 -20.39
C ASN A 370 -16.50 -24.02 -19.89
N LYS A 371 -16.80 -23.90 -18.60
CA LYS A 371 -16.98 -22.59 -17.96
C LYS A 371 -15.69 -21.76 -18.03
N LEU A 372 -14.55 -22.37 -17.68
CA LEU A 372 -13.23 -21.74 -17.81
C LEU A 372 -13.01 -21.13 -19.20
N ARG A 373 -13.27 -21.90 -20.26
CA ARG A 373 -13.08 -21.42 -21.65
C ARG A 373 -14.02 -20.27 -22.00
N GLN A 374 -15.27 -20.31 -21.55
CA GLN A 374 -16.22 -19.21 -21.76
C GLN A 374 -15.78 -17.93 -21.04
N ASP A 375 -15.33 -18.05 -19.78
CA ASP A 375 -14.88 -16.91 -19.00
C ASP A 375 -13.60 -16.29 -19.59
N MET A 376 -12.65 -17.11 -20.08
CA MET A 376 -11.44 -16.60 -20.75
C MET A 376 -11.74 -15.89 -22.08
N ALA A 377 -12.79 -16.30 -22.81
CA ALA A 377 -13.24 -15.56 -23.98
C ALA A 377 -13.80 -14.18 -23.59
N ALA A 378 -14.51 -14.08 -22.46
CA ALA A 378 -14.96 -12.80 -21.92
C ALA A 378 -13.78 -11.93 -21.43
N VAL A 379 -12.74 -12.53 -20.85
CA VAL A 379 -11.50 -11.83 -20.45
C VAL A 379 -10.85 -11.24 -21.71
N ALA A 380 -10.63 -12.05 -22.74
CA ALA A 380 -10.01 -11.62 -23.99
C ALA A 380 -10.78 -10.48 -24.66
N LYS A 381 -12.11 -10.58 -24.70
CA LYS A 381 -12.97 -9.50 -25.19
C LYS A 381 -12.78 -8.21 -24.39
N THR A 382 -12.74 -8.30 -23.06
CA THR A 382 -12.62 -7.12 -22.19
C THR A 382 -11.27 -6.44 -22.37
N MET A 383 -10.18 -7.22 -22.43
CA MET A 383 -8.82 -6.72 -22.68
C MET A 383 -8.72 -6.01 -24.04
N GLY A 384 -9.34 -6.58 -25.09
CA GLY A 384 -9.39 -5.96 -26.42
C GLY A 384 -10.20 -4.66 -26.50
N GLU A 385 -10.98 -4.31 -25.47
CA GLU A 385 -11.72 -3.05 -25.38
C GLU A 385 -10.96 -1.97 -24.56
N LEU A 386 -9.82 -2.31 -23.95
CA LEU A 386 -8.98 -1.40 -23.15
C LEU A 386 -8.09 -0.56 -24.06
N THR A 387 -8.49 0.67 -24.36
CA THR A 387 -7.77 1.56 -25.29
C THR A 387 -7.69 3.00 -24.78
N THR A 388 -6.58 3.69 -25.04
CA THR A 388 -6.45 5.15 -24.89
C THR A 388 -6.72 5.92 -26.19
N GLY A 389 -6.80 5.20 -27.32
CA GLY A 389 -7.02 5.77 -28.66
C GLY A 389 -5.75 6.31 -29.35
N ASP A 390 -4.58 6.12 -28.74
CA ASP A 390 -3.27 6.43 -29.34
C ASP A 390 -2.92 5.37 -30.40
N GLU A 391 -1.97 5.65 -31.30
CA GLU A 391 -1.68 4.82 -32.49
C GLU A 391 -1.51 3.32 -32.18
N PHE A 392 -0.72 2.97 -31.16
CA PHE A 392 -0.46 1.59 -30.75
C PHE A 392 -1.55 1.00 -29.84
N THR A 393 -2.29 1.82 -29.10
CA THR A 393 -3.31 1.35 -28.15
C THR A 393 -4.72 1.35 -28.74
N ALA A 394 -4.93 1.87 -29.95
CA ALA A 394 -6.23 2.06 -30.58
C ALA A 394 -7.03 0.75 -30.74
N ASN A 395 -6.33 -0.39 -30.84
CA ASN A 395 -6.93 -1.71 -31.04
C ASN A 395 -7.07 -2.54 -29.74
N GLY A 396 -6.85 -1.91 -28.59
CA GLY A 396 -6.90 -2.56 -27.28
C GLY A 396 -5.72 -3.50 -27.02
N ILE A 397 -5.86 -4.36 -26.00
CA ILE A 397 -4.84 -5.35 -25.63
C ILE A 397 -5.23 -6.73 -26.16
N GLY A 398 -4.34 -7.39 -26.91
CA GLY A 398 -4.55 -8.77 -27.30
C GLY A 398 -4.18 -9.73 -26.15
N PHE A 399 -5.18 -10.43 -25.62
CA PHE A 399 -4.97 -11.40 -24.55
C PHE A 399 -4.92 -12.82 -25.10
N HIS A 400 -3.79 -13.50 -24.89
CA HIS A 400 -3.44 -14.80 -25.46
C HIS A 400 -3.32 -15.88 -24.37
N PRO A 401 -4.43 -16.57 -24.00
CA PRO A 401 -4.39 -17.60 -22.98
C PRO A 401 -3.81 -18.91 -23.50
N ILE A 402 -2.85 -19.49 -22.77
CA ILE A 402 -2.30 -20.82 -23.01
C ILE A 402 -2.77 -21.77 -21.92
N TYR A 403 -3.54 -22.80 -22.28
CA TYR A 403 -4.12 -23.72 -21.31
C TYR A 403 -3.14 -24.84 -20.94
N LEU A 404 -2.77 -24.91 -19.67
CA LEU A 404 -1.96 -26.02 -19.13
C LEU A 404 -2.85 -27.17 -18.64
N PRO A 405 -2.31 -28.41 -18.58
CA PRO A 405 -3.01 -29.52 -17.95
C PRO A 405 -3.40 -29.22 -16.51
N ALA A 406 -4.58 -29.69 -16.11
CA ALA A 406 -5.11 -29.43 -14.79
C ALA A 406 -4.23 -30.05 -13.69
N ILE A 407 -4.01 -29.31 -12.61
CA ILE A 407 -3.27 -29.81 -11.43
C ILE A 407 -4.21 -30.75 -10.66
N PRO A 408 -3.79 -31.99 -10.31
CA PRO A 408 -4.59 -32.87 -9.47
C PRO A 408 -4.93 -32.22 -8.13
N VAL A 409 -6.18 -32.39 -7.66
CA VAL A 409 -6.65 -31.82 -6.38
C VAL A 409 -5.71 -32.16 -5.21
N GLU A 410 -5.22 -33.39 -5.15
CA GLU A 410 -4.30 -33.83 -4.08
C GLU A 410 -2.93 -33.15 -4.13
N ALA A 411 -2.46 -32.76 -5.32
CA ALA A 411 -1.19 -32.07 -5.48
C ALA A 411 -1.26 -30.59 -5.06
N ALA A 412 -2.45 -29.98 -5.19
CA ALA A 412 -2.73 -28.60 -4.84
C ALA A 412 -3.24 -28.40 -3.39
N ARG A 413 -3.64 -29.49 -2.73
CA ARG A 413 -4.22 -29.43 -1.37
C ARG A 413 -3.30 -28.70 -0.39
N GLY A 414 -3.80 -27.60 0.16
CA GLY A 414 -3.09 -26.79 1.17
C GLY A 414 -1.99 -25.88 0.61
N LYS A 415 -1.86 -25.76 -0.71
CA LYS A 415 -0.85 -24.92 -1.37
C LYS A 415 -1.48 -23.70 -2.03
N GLY A 416 -0.82 -22.55 -1.91
CA GLY A 416 -1.19 -21.32 -2.63
C GLY A 416 -0.57 -21.23 -4.02
N TRP A 417 -0.96 -20.20 -4.79
CA TRP A 417 -0.37 -19.92 -6.10
C TRP A 417 1.15 -19.74 -6.04
N ALA A 418 1.69 -19.14 -4.95
CA ALA A 418 3.12 -18.90 -4.78
C ALA A 418 3.94 -20.20 -4.64
N GLU A 419 3.33 -21.29 -4.17
CA GLU A 419 3.97 -22.60 -4.08
C GLU A 419 3.80 -23.43 -5.35
N LEU A 420 2.69 -23.23 -6.07
CA LEU A 420 2.37 -23.97 -7.29
C LEU A 420 3.07 -23.37 -8.52
N GLY A 421 3.04 -22.04 -8.66
CA GLY A 421 3.55 -21.30 -9.82
C GLY A 421 4.99 -21.68 -10.19
N PRO A 422 5.94 -21.73 -9.23
CA PRO A 422 7.33 -22.02 -9.57
C PRO A 422 7.59 -23.37 -10.23
N ALA A 423 6.76 -24.37 -9.94
CA ALA A 423 6.87 -25.71 -10.51
C ALA A 423 6.08 -25.87 -11.82
N ASN A 424 5.21 -24.92 -12.18
CA ASN A 424 4.25 -25.07 -13.27
C ASN A 424 4.39 -24.03 -14.39
N LEU A 425 4.82 -22.80 -14.10
CA LEU A 425 5.21 -21.85 -15.15
C LEU A 425 6.51 -22.32 -15.79
N PRO A 426 6.55 -22.62 -17.11
CA PRO A 426 7.78 -23.05 -17.78
C PRO A 426 8.93 -22.09 -17.48
N PRO A 427 10.06 -22.54 -16.89
CA PRO A 427 11.13 -21.65 -16.47
C PRO A 427 11.68 -20.78 -17.59
N GLN A 428 11.74 -21.31 -18.81
CA GLN A 428 12.18 -20.59 -20.00
C GLN A 428 11.22 -19.48 -20.45
N HIS A 429 9.95 -19.50 -20.02
CA HIS A 429 8.93 -18.49 -20.38
C HIS A 429 8.68 -17.43 -19.31
N ARG A 430 9.42 -17.46 -18.19
CA ARG A 430 9.39 -16.38 -17.20
C ARG A 430 10.00 -15.11 -17.79
N GLY A 431 9.29 -14.00 -17.63
CA GLY A 431 9.61 -12.74 -18.32
C GLY A 431 9.11 -12.70 -19.76
N ILE A 432 8.26 -13.64 -20.18
CA ILE A 432 7.60 -13.65 -21.50
C ILE A 432 6.09 -13.85 -21.31
N ALA A 433 5.69 -14.69 -20.37
CA ALA A 433 4.30 -14.98 -20.08
C ALA A 433 3.98 -14.88 -18.60
N HIS A 434 2.75 -14.47 -18.33
CA HIS A 434 2.11 -14.55 -17.03
C HIS A 434 1.61 -15.97 -16.74
N TRP A 435 1.27 -16.24 -15.48
CA TRP A 435 0.67 -17.51 -15.05
C TRP A 435 -0.42 -17.29 -13.99
N MET A 436 -1.56 -17.96 -14.20
CA MET A 436 -2.72 -17.91 -13.33
C MET A 436 -3.24 -19.31 -13.03
N VAL A 437 -3.25 -19.69 -11.75
CA VAL A 437 -3.97 -20.89 -11.31
C VAL A 437 -5.45 -20.59 -11.04
N VAL A 438 -6.32 -21.46 -11.53
CA VAL A 438 -7.77 -21.36 -11.31
C VAL A 438 -8.19 -22.42 -10.31
N ASN A 439 -8.68 -21.99 -9.15
CA ASN A 439 -9.14 -22.85 -8.07
C ASN A 439 -10.67 -22.80 -7.95
N LYS A 440 -11.26 -23.79 -7.31
CA LYS A 440 -12.67 -23.72 -6.90
C LYS A 440 -12.86 -22.67 -5.79
N GLY A 441 -13.94 -21.87 -5.85
CA GLY A 441 -14.22 -20.78 -4.92
C GLY A 441 -14.30 -19.41 -5.61
N GLY A 442 -14.48 -18.33 -4.83
CA GLY A 442 -14.78 -17.00 -5.36
C GLY A 442 -13.72 -15.89 -5.15
N GLY A 443 -12.60 -16.18 -4.47
CA GLY A 443 -11.54 -15.20 -4.21
C GLY A 443 -10.28 -15.44 -5.04
N GLY A 444 -9.37 -14.48 -5.05
CA GLY A 444 -8.08 -14.58 -5.71
C GLY A 444 -7.00 -13.79 -4.97
N GLN A 445 -5.76 -13.99 -5.39
CA GLN A 445 -4.59 -13.19 -4.99
C GLN A 445 -3.56 -13.26 -6.12
N ALA A 446 -2.91 -12.15 -6.44
CA ALA A 446 -1.78 -12.11 -7.36
C ALA A 446 -0.68 -11.18 -6.85
N MET A 447 0.52 -11.35 -7.39
CA MET A 447 1.64 -10.45 -7.13
C MET A 447 1.44 -9.13 -7.89
N GLU A 448 1.62 -8.00 -7.22
CA GLU A 448 1.64 -6.70 -7.88
C GLU A 448 2.91 -6.57 -8.75
N LEU A 449 2.77 -6.18 -10.02
CA LEU A 449 3.88 -6.13 -11.00
C LEU A 449 4.69 -7.43 -11.07
N GLY A 450 4.00 -8.58 -11.00
CA GLY A 450 4.61 -9.91 -11.09
C GLY A 450 3.99 -10.79 -12.18
N ASP A 451 4.57 -11.96 -12.38
CA ASP A 451 4.20 -12.91 -13.43
C ASP A 451 3.27 -14.04 -12.96
N MET A 452 2.83 -14.05 -11.69
CA MET A 452 2.06 -15.15 -11.10
C MET A 452 0.92 -14.71 -10.17
N GLY A 453 -0.15 -15.50 -10.16
CA GLY A 453 -1.29 -15.32 -9.28
C GLY A 453 -2.27 -16.49 -9.31
N GLY A 454 -3.38 -16.35 -8.59
CA GLY A 454 -4.45 -17.33 -8.58
C GLY A 454 -5.81 -16.70 -8.37
N CYS A 455 -6.85 -17.31 -8.96
CA CYS A 455 -8.21 -16.81 -8.92
C CYS A 455 -9.23 -17.95 -8.72
N GLY A 456 -10.45 -17.56 -8.32
CA GLY A 456 -11.56 -18.46 -8.04
C GLY A 456 -12.49 -18.66 -9.24
N ALA A 457 -12.94 -19.89 -9.47
CA ALA A 457 -13.78 -20.28 -10.59
C ALA A 457 -15.25 -19.81 -10.50
N ASP A 458 -15.76 -19.44 -9.32
CA ASP A 458 -17.18 -19.16 -9.11
C ASP A 458 -17.63 -17.87 -9.82
N ALA A 459 -16.74 -16.87 -9.90
CA ALA A 459 -16.92 -15.60 -10.61
C ALA A 459 -15.72 -15.31 -11.53
N LEU A 460 -15.22 -16.35 -12.18
CA LEU A 460 -13.89 -16.38 -12.78
C LEU A 460 -13.55 -15.19 -13.67
N TRP A 461 -14.41 -14.79 -14.61
CA TRP A 461 -14.11 -13.67 -15.50
C TRP A 461 -13.76 -12.38 -14.73
N ALA A 462 -14.59 -12.02 -13.75
CA ALA A 462 -14.40 -10.81 -12.95
C ALA A 462 -13.18 -10.91 -12.03
N VAL A 463 -13.06 -12.04 -11.32
CA VAL A 463 -11.96 -12.27 -10.38
C VAL A 463 -10.63 -12.38 -11.13
N PHE A 464 -10.60 -13.05 -12.28
CA PHE A 464 -9.40 -13.13 -13.12
C PHE A 464 -8.94 -11.73 -13.52
N LEU A 465 -9.81 -10.88 -14.07
CA LEU A 465 -9.44 -9.51 -14.44
C LEU A 465 -8.94 -8.69 -13.25
N HIS A 466 -9.57 -8.84 -12.08
CA HIS A 466 -9.13 -8.17 -10.85
C HIS A 466 -7.72 -8.61 -10.43
N GLU A 467 -7.49 -9.91 -10.31
CA GLU A 467 -6.17 -10.43 -9.93
C GLU A 467 -5.11 -10.17 -11.00
N PHE A 468 -5.49 -10.23 -12.27
CA PHE A 468 -4.60 -9.90 -13.36
C PHE A 468 -4.26 -8.41 -13.39
N GLY A 469 -5.19 -7.54 -12.99
CA GLY A 469 -4.94 -6.11 -12.77
C GLY A 469 -3.80 -5.85 -11.78
N HIS A 470 -3.65 -6.67 -10.73
CA HIS A 470 -2.49 -6.60 -9.84
C HIS A 470 -1.18 -6.91 -10.56
N GLN A 471 -1.14 -7.97 -11.38
CA GLN A 471 0.06 -8.28 -12.19
C GLN A 471 0.45 -7.12 -13.11
N LEU A 472 -0.52 -6.29 -13.51
CA LEU A 472 -0.33 -5.07 -14.30
C LEU A 472 -0.13 -3.80 -13.44
N GLY A 473 0.03 -3.95 -12.13
CA GLY A 473 0.40 -2.88 -11.19
C GLY A 473 -0.75 -2.06 -10.62
N LEU A 474 -2.01 -2.48 -10.78
CA LEU A 474 -3.15 -1.78 -10.16
C LEU A 474 -3.34 -2.19 -8.70
N ASP A 475 -3.68 -1.23 -7.84
CA ASP A 475 -4.08 -1.45 -6.45
C ASP A 475 -5.60 -1.30 -6.26
N HIS A 476 -6.10 -1.60 -5.05
CA HIS A 476 -7.53 -1.50 -4.72
C HIS A 476 -8.05 -0.08 -4.56
N THR A 477 -7.15 0.91 -4.48
CA THR A 477 -7.48 2.29 -4.10
C THR A 477 -7.38 3.26 -5.27
N GLY A 478 -6.93 2.80 -6.45
CA GLY A 478 -6.65 3.70 -7.58
C GLY A 478 -5.47 4.60 -7.27
N HIS A 479 -4.47 4.08 -6.56
CA HIS A 479 -3.29 4.79 -6.09
C HIS A 479 -3.53 5.88 -5.05
N TRP A 480 -4.73 5.91 -4.43
CA TRP A 480 -5.09 6.76 -3.29
C TRP A 480 -4.80 6.08 -1.95
N GLY A 481 -5.02 6.80 -0.84
CA GLY A 481 -4.88 6.22 0.50
C GLY A 481 -6.08 5.36 0.91
N PRO A 482 -7.30 5.93 0.99
CA PRO A 482 -8.50 5.19 1.39
C PRO A 482 -9.00 4.22 0.32
N ALA A 483 -9.54 3.08 0.76
CA ALA A 483 -10.23 2.12 -0.09
C ALA A 483 -11.72 2.48 -0.28
N HIS A 484 -12.42 1.74 -1.15
CA HIS A 484 -13.87 1.86 -1.36
C HIS A 484 -14.33 3.27 -1.75
N CYS A 485 -13.55 3.98 -2.55
CA CYS A 485 -13.93 5.29 -3.07
C CYS A 485 -15.17 5.18 -3.99
N PRO A 486 -16.28 5.89 -3.73
CA PRO A 486 -17.52 5.72 -4.51
C PRO A 486 -17.41 6.23 -5.95
N ILE A 487 -16.42 7.06 -6.28
CA ILE A 487 -16.22 7.58 -7.64
C ILE A 487 -15.11 6.86 -8.41
N TYR A 488 -14.38 5.95 -7.76
CA TYR A 488 -13.43 5.08 -8.44
C TYR A 488 -14.18 3.87 -8.99
N THR A 489 -14.64 3.96 -10.24
CA THR A 489 -15.59 3.00 -10.85
C THR A 489 -14.96 1.69 -11.31
N SER A 490 -13.71 1.45 -10.92
CA SER A 490 -12.94 0.29 -11.33
C SER A 490 -13.40 -1.00 -10.67
N LEU A 491 -13.29 -2.12 -11.37
CA LEU A 491 -13.38 -3.46 -10.80
C LEU A 491 -12.27 -3.73 -9.76
N MET A 492 -11.18 -2.94 -9.76
CA MET A 492 -10.14 -3.01 -8.72
C MET A 492 -10.63 -2.45 -7.37
N ASN A 493 -11.62 -1.57 -7.39
CA ASN A 493 -12.31 -1.15 -6.18
C ASN A 493 -13.20 -2.29 -5.69
N TYR A 494 -12.94 -2.83 -4.49
CA TYR A 494 -13.74 -3.92 -3.91
C TYR A 494 -15.23 -3.62 -3.80
N ALA A 495 -15.63 -2.34 -3.76
CA ALA A 495 -17.03 -1.95 -3.79
C ALA A 495 -17.72 -2.31 -5.13
N TYR A 496 -16.97 -2.41 -6.23
CA TYR A 496 -17.46 -2.63 -7.59
C TYR A 496 -16.93 -3.91 -8.26
N SER A 497 -16.06 -4.69 -7.60
CA SER A 497 -15.39 -5.86 -8.21
C SER A 497 -16.33 -6.92 -8.78
N TYR A 498 -17.55 -7.05 -8.26
CA TYR A 498 -18.51 -8.07 -8.70
C TYR A 498 -19.73 -7.50 -9.45
N TYR A 499 -20.05 -6.21 -9.24
CA TYR A 499 -21.21 -5.55 -9.82
C TYR A 499 -20.94 -4.06 -9.94
N PHE A 500 -21.37 -3.47 -11.04
CA PHE A 500 -21.43 -2.02 -11.22
C PHE A 500 -22.83 -1.65 -11.69
N ASP A 501 -23.43 -0.56 -11.18
CA ASP A 501 -24.78 -0.14 -11.59
C ASP A 501 -25.84 -1.26 -11.39
N ASP A 502 -25.74 -2.02 -10.29
CA ASP A 502 -26.56 -3.22 -9.96
C ASP A 502 -26.47 -4.35 -11.01
N ARG A 503 -25.42 -4.37 -11.86
CA ARG A 503 -25.23 -5.33 -12.96
C ARG A 503 -23.85 -5.99 -12.94
N PRO A 504 -23.76 -7.33 -12.97
CA PRO A 504 -22.47 -8.03 -12.98
C PRO A 504 -21.73 -7.88 -14.31
N ASP A 505 -22.46 -7.69 -15.41
CA ASP A 505 -21.94 -7.53 -16.77
C ASP A 505 -21.44 -6.11 -17.07
N ALA A 506 -21.55 -5.18 -16.11
CA ALA A 506 -21.18 -3.77 -16.29
C ALA A 506 -19.86 -3.38 -15.58
N ILE A 507 -19.19 -4.32 -14.91
CA ILE A 507 -17.88 -4.05 -14.30
C ILE A 507 -16.83 -3.73 -15.36
N HIS A 508 -15.86 -2.88 -15.03
CA HIS A 508 -14.86 -2.38 -15.96
C HIS A 508 -13.68 -1.78 -15.18
N PHE A 509 -12.52 -1.60 -15.82
CA PHE A 509 -11.45 -0.75 -15.30
C PHE A 509 -11.82 0.73 -15.47
N SER A 510 -11.40 1.59 -14.54
CA SER A 510 -11.72 3.01 -14.66
C SER A 510 -10.91 3.68 -15.76
N ARG A 511 -11.54 4.65 -16.45
CA ARG A 511 -10.90 5.55 -17.42
C ARG A 511 -10.51 6.89 -16.79
N GLY A 512 -10.59 7.02 -15.47
CA GLY A 512 -10.33 8.28 -14.76
C GLY A 512 -11.29 9.40 -15.13
N ALA A 513 -12.52 9.08 -15.56
CA ALA A 513 -13.50 10.06 -16.04
C ALA A 513 -13.90 11.08 -14.97
N LEU A 514 -13.69 10.75 -13.70
CA LEU A 514 -13.97 11.59 -12.53
C LEU A 514 -12.67 12.03 -11.80
N SER A 515 -11.48 11.73 -12.33
CA SER A 515 -10.17 11.93 -11.68
C SER A 515 -9.89 13.38 -11.25
N ARG A 516 -10.53 14.36 -11.89
CA ARG A 516 -10.43 15.79 -11.52
C ARG A 516 -11.21 16.16 -10.24
N TYR A 517 -12.03 15.26 -9.71
CA TYR A 517 -12.87 15.49 -8.55
C TYR A 517 -12.37 14.65 -7.39
N VAL A 518 -11.97 15.33 -6.32
CA VAL A 518 -11.37 14.72 -5.13
C VAL A 518 -12.39 14.79 -4.00
N LEU A 519 -12.58 13.66 -3.33
CA LEU A 519 -13.42 13.54 -2.15
C LEU A 519 -12.56 13.68 -0.90
N ASP A 520 -12.82 14.70 -0.11
CA ASP A 520 -12.31 14.87 1.25
C ASP A 520 -13.50 14.74 2.20
N GLU A 521 -13.59 13.61 2.91
CA GLU A 521 -14.71 13.29 3.79
C GLU A 521 -14.90 14.28 4.95
N SER A 522 -13.89 15.10 5.24
CA SER A 522 -13.97 16.18 6.22
C SER A 522 -14.52 17.48 5.65
N ASN A 523 -14.62 17.60 4.31
CA ASN A 523 -14.95 18.84 3.62
C ASN A 523 -15.58 18.58 2.23
N LEU A 524 -16.67 17.81 2.18
CA LEU A 524 -17.36 17.45 0.95
C LEU A 524 -18.18 18.60 0.37
N ASP A 525 -18.33 18.56 -0.96
CA ASP A 525 -19.20 19.42 -1.75
C ASP A 525 -20.35 18.60 -2.34
N GLU A 526 -21.58 18.98 -2.03
CA GLU A 526 -22.79 18.33 -2.54
C GLU A 526 -23.20 18.78 -3.94
N THR A 527 -22.40 19.59 -4.61
CA THR A 527 -22.58 20.01 -6.00
C THR A 527 -21.44 19.44 -6.85
N MET A 528 -21.68 18.27 -7.45
CA MET A 528 -20.72 17.63 -8.32
C MET A 528 -20.62 18.37 -9.66
N PRO A 529 -19.40 18.68 -10.15
CA PRO A 529 -19.18 19.37 -11.42
C PRO A 529 -19.30 18.44 -12.63
N PHE A 530 -20.33 17.59 -12.63
CA PHE A 530 -20.61 16.59 -13.66
C PHE A 530 -22.12 16.52 -13.96
N PRO A 531 -22.50 16.28 -15.23
CA PRO A 531 -23.90 16.04 -15.59
C PRO A 531 -24.45 14.78 -14.94
N TYR A 532 -25.76 14.78 -14.65
CA TYR A 532 -26.45 13.69 -13.96
C TYR A 532 -26.20 12.32 -14.58
N GLU A 533 -26.26 12.21 -15.91
CA GLU A 533 -26.06 10.94 -16.62
C GLU A 533 -24.67 10.33 -16.40
N GLN A 534 -23.65 11.13 -16.11
CA GLN A 534 -22.28 10.66 -15.87
C GLN A 534 -22.13 10.05 -14.47
N VAL A 535 -22.92 10.50 -13.49
CA VAL A 535 -22.78 10.11 -12.06
C VAL A 535 -23.99 9.34 -11.52
N LYS A 536 -25.03 9.11 -12.32
CA LYS A 536 -26.26 8.40 -11.91
C LYS A 536 -26.01 6.99 -11.36
N PHE A 537 -24.88 6.37 -11.68
CA PHE A 537 -24.50 5.06 -11.13
C PHE A 537 -24.36 5.10 -9.59
N LEU A 538 -24.09 6.27 -9.00
CA LEU A 538 -24.03 6.46 -7.54
C LEU A 538 -25.37 6.19 -6.84
N GLU A 539 -26.50 6.25 -7.56
CA GLU A 539 -27.82 5.87 -7.05
C GLU A 539 -28.01 4.34 -6.92
N LYS A 540 -27.08 3.54 -7.47
CA LYS A 540 -27.13 2.07 -7.44
C LYS A 540 -26.25 1.49 -6.34
N GLY A 541 -26.29 0.16 -6.23
CA GLY A 541 -25.40 -0.56 -5.32
C GLY A 541 -23.91 -0.29 -5.61
N PRO A 542 -23.05 -0.30 -4.57
CA PRO A 542 -23.38 -0.62 -3.18
C PRO A 542 -23.88 0.58 -2.34
N TYR A 543 -23.64 1.82 -2.78
CA TYR A 543 -23.85 3.01 -1.92
C TYR A 543 -25.27 3.60 -1.94
N ARG A 544 -25.92 3.60 -3.11
CA ARG A 544 -27.30 4.05 -3.33
C ARG A 544 -27.60 5.51 -2.95
N PHE A 545 -26.66 6.44 -3.16
CA PHE A 545 -26.82 7.87 -2.85
C PHE A 545 -28.05 8.50 -3.54
N ARG A 546 -28.47 9.67 -3.04
CA ARG A 546 -29.57 10.45 -3.64
C ARG A 546 -28.99 11.57 -4.49
N LEU A 547 -29.40 11.61 -5.76
CA LEU A 547 -28.94 12.61 -6.71
C LEU A 547 -30.11 13.45 -7.22
N LYS A 548 -29.82 14.69 -7.64
CA LYS A 548 -30.74 15.57 -8.37
C LYS A 548 -30.04 16.26 -9.53
N PRO A 549 -30.61 16.26 -10.74
CA PRO A 549 -30.06 17.03 -11.87
C PRO A 549 -30.00 18.53 -11.56
N ALA A 550 -28.89 19.20 -11.88
CA ALA A 550 -28.69 20.64 -11.73
C ALA A 550 -27.99 21.25 -12.95
N GLY A 551 -28.58 21.08 -14.13
CA GLY A 551 -28.01 21.60 -15.38
C GLY A 551 -26.76 20.82 -15.81
N LYS A 552 -25.58 21.47 -15.76
CA LYS A 552 -24.29 20.82 -16.05
C LYS A 552 -23.66 20.15 -14.82
N GLU A 553 -24.29 20.33 -13.67
CA GLU A 553 -23.88 19.82 -12.37
C GLU A 553 -24.92 18.82 -11.87
N THR A 554 -24.58 18.12 -10.79
CA THR A 554 -25.46 17.19 -10.10
C THR A 554 -25.40 17.46 -8.61
N LEU A 555 -26.55 17.59 -7.97
CA LEU A 555 -26.60 17.65 -6.50
C LEU A 555 -26.61 16.23 -5.94
N ILE A 556 -25.88 16.01 -4.85
CA ILE A 556 -25.79 14.73 -4.15
C ILE A 556 -25.88 14.97 -2.65
N ASP A 557 -26.63 14.12 -1.94
CA ASP A 557 -26.73 14.15 -0.47
C ASP A 557 -25.68 13.19 0.11
N TRP A 558 -24.46 13.68 0.36
CA TRP A 558 -23.34 12.85 0.79
C TRP A 558 -23.53 12.35 2.21
N ASN A 559 -24.03 13.22 3.09
CA ASN A 559 -24.18 12.91 4.50
C ASN A 559 -25.50 12.20 4.80
N TRP A 560 -26.45 12.08 3.88
CA TRP A 560 -27.78 11.49 4.06
C TRP A 560 -28.75 12.27 4.96
N ASN A 561 -28.55 13.58 5.09
CA ASN A 561 -29.35 14.43 5.95
C ASN A 561 -30.62 14.98 5.26
N GLY A 562 -30.78 14.74 3.95
CA GLY A 562 -31.92 15.14 3.13
C GLY A 562 -31.86 16.57 2.59
N VAL A 563 -30.81 17.31 2.91
CA VAL A 563 -30.45 18.62 2.35
C VAL A 563 -29.55 18.37 1.13
N PHE A 564 -29.56 19.30 0.16
CA PHE A 564 -28.76 19.18 -1.06
C PHE A 564 -28.05 20.50 -1.34
N GLY A 565 -26.85 20.41 -1.89
CA GLY A 565 -26.06 21.56 -2.30
C GLY A 565 -25.30 22.23 -1.15
N GLU A 566 -25.15 21.52 -0.03
CA GLU A 566 -24.32 21.97 1.07
C GLU A 566 -22.81 21.95 0.71
N LYS A 567 -22.03 22.76 1.44
CA LYS A 567 -20.57 22.85 1.30
C LYS A 567 -19.90 22.58 2.65
N GLY A 568 -18.73 21.97 2.59
CA GLY A 568 -17.95 21.59 3.76
C GLY A 568 -18.68 20.56 4.62
N VAL A 569 -19.34 19.61 3.98
CA VAL A 569 -20.07 18.52 4.60
C VAL A 569 -19.10 17.47 5.13
N ARG A 570 -19.37 16.93 6.32
CA ARG A 570 -18.61 15.80 6.87
C ARG A 570 -19.42 14.52 6.73
N ALA A 571 -18.88 13.52 6.04
CA ALA A 571 -19.55 12.23 5.88
C ALA A 571 -18.56 11.11 5.55
N ASP A 572 -18.77 9.95 6.16
CA ASP A 572 -18.25 8.67 5.66
C ASP A 572 -19.02 8.34 4.36
N VAL A 573 -18.30 8.30 3.24
CA VAL A 573 -18.84 7.98 1.90
C VAL A 573 -18.22 6.72 1.31
N ASN A 574 -17.23 6.11 1.97
CA ASN A 574 -16.54 4.90 1.53
C ASN A 574 -17.02 3.60 2.20
N TYR A 575 -18.22 3.60 2.79
CA TYR A 575 -18.82 2.47 3.49
C TYR A 575 -19.33 1.29 2.63
N GLY A 576 -18.83 1.11 1.39
CA GLY A 576 -19.34 0.11 0.44
C GLY A 576 -19.24 -1.34 0.93
N TYR A 577 -18.24 -1.62 1.76
CA TYR A 577 -18.02 -2.91 2.42
C TYR A 577 -18.16 -2.81 3.95
N SER A 578 -17.54 -1.78 4.52
CA SER A 578 -17.41 -1.56 5.96
C SER A 578 -16.98 -0.12 6.25
N THR A 579 -17.03 0.29 7.51
CA THR A 579 -16.57 1.62 7.96
C THR A 579 -15.28 1.49 8.76
N HIS A 580 -14.26 2.26 8.36
CA HIS A 580 -12.98 2.37 9.07
C HIS A 580 -13.08 3.38 10.23
N ALA A 581 -12.81 2.95 11.47
CA ALA A 581 -12.88 3.84 12.64
C ALA A 581 -11.54 4.53 13.00
N GLY A 582 -10.60 4.57 12.05
CA GLY A 582 -9.23 5.05 12.24
C GLY A 582 -8.27 4.00 12.79
N ILE A 583 -7.10 4.44 13.22
CA ILE A 583 -6.09 3.57 13.86
C ILE A 583 -6.60 3.05 15.21
N ARG A 584 -6.44 1.75 15.45
CA ARG A 584 -6.75 1.07 16.71
C ARG A 584 -5.62 1.24 17.71
N HIS A 585 -5.92 1.73 18.91
CA HIS A 585 -4.96 1.86 20.01
C HIS A 585 -5.28 0.81 21.07
N THR A 586 -4.38 -0.16 21.24
CA THR A 586 -4.44 -1.06 22.40
C THR A 586 -4.03 -0.30 23.65
N ILE A 587 -4.90 -0.25 24.64
CA ILE A 587 -4.63 0.48 25.88
C ILE A 587 -4.40 -0.45 27.07
N ASP A 588 -5.09 -1.59 27.17
CA ASP A 588 -4.91 -2.60 28.23
C ASP A 588 -5.51 -3.95 27.80
N LYS A 589 -5.69 -4.89 28.73
CA LYS A 589 -6.52 -6.09 28.62
C LYS A 589 -7.87 -5.90 29.31
N ALA A 590 -8.95 -6.28 28.65
CA ALA A 590 -10.30 -6.30 29.23
C ALA A 590 -10.88 -7.71 29.24
N HIS A 591 -11.64 -8.05 30.28
CA HIS A 591 -12.31 -9.35 30.44
C HIS A 591 -13.84 -9.18 30.61
N THR A 592 -14.35 -7.99 30.32
CA THR A 592 -15.78 -7.63 30.23
C THR A 592 -16.01 -6.82 28.95
N SER A 593 -17.26 -6.49 28.64
CA SER A 593 -17.55 -5.36 27.74
C SER A 593 -16.97 -4.08 28.34
N PRO A 594 -16.18 -3.28 27.58
CA PRO A 594 -15.78 -1.96 28.02
C PRO A 594 -16.97 -1.00 28.06
N PHE A 595 -16.86 0.06 28.85
CA PHE A 595 -17.87 1.12 28.94
C PHE A 595 -17.19 2.49 28.89
N LEU A 596 -17.53 3.29 27.88
CA LEU A 596 -17.06 4.66 27.72
C LEU A 596 -18.07 5.65 28.28
N LEU A 597 -17.58 6.73 28.88
CA LEU A 597 -18.38 7.90 29.20
C LEU A 597 -17.59 9.19 28.93
N ASN A 598 -18.33 10.25 28.62
CA ASN A 598 -17.81 11.61 28.59
C ASN A 598 -18.13 12.29 29.93
N HIS A 599 -17.10 12.64 30.70
CA HIS A 599 -17.21 13.38 31.94
C HIS A 599 -16.60 14.77 31.75
N ASN A 600 -17.44 15.79 31.60
CA ASN A 600 -17.03 17.18 31.47
C ASN A 600 -16.01 17.44 30.35
N GLY A 601 -16.20 16.79 29.19
CA GLY A 601 -15.31 16.88 28.03
C GLY A 601 -14.16 15.88 28.04
N GLN A 602 -13.97 15.13 29.13
CA GLN A 602 -12.91 14.13 29.26
C GLN A 602 -13.47 12.72 29.06
N ALA A 603 -12.84 11.94 28.18
CA ALA A 603 -13.20 10.54 27.98
C ALA A 603 -12.68 9.66 29.12
N ILE A 604 -13.55 8.80 29.65
CA ILE A 604 -13.23 7.81 30.67
C ILE A 604 -13.68 6.45 30.16
N ILE A 605 -12.85 5.42 30.41
CA ILE A 605 -13.19 4.04 30.11
C ILE A 605 -13.17 3.19 31.37
N VAL A 606 -14.18 2.34 31.50
CA VAL A 606 -14.35 1.39 32.60
C VAL A 606 -14.41 -0.01 32.02
N TYR A 607 -13.68 -0.95 32.61
CA TYR A 607 -13.62 -2.34 32.15
C TYR A 607 -13.24 -3.27 33.31
N GLY A 608 -13.57 -4.55 33.20
CA GLY A 608 -13.15 -5.57 34.14
C GLY A 608 -11.84 -6.24 33.71
N LYS A 609 -11.04 -6.68 34.68
CA LYS A 609 -9.77 -7.38 34.46
C LYS A 609 -9.64 -8.57 35.42
N LEU A 610 -9.30 -9.73 34.86
CA LEU A 610 -8.90 -10.89 35.65
C LEU A 610 -7.46 -10.71 36.14
N ALA A 611 -7.15 -11.29 37.30
CA ALA A 611 -5.80 -11.20 37.89
C ALA A 611 -4.73 -11.81 36.97
N ASN A 612 -5.07 -12.87 36.24
CA ASN A 612 -4.20 -13.53 35.26
C ASN A 612 -4.95 -13.68 33.93
N GLN A 613 -4.20 -13.67 32.83
CA GLN A 613 -4.78 -13.97 31.52
C GLN A 613 -5.21 -15.45 31.47
N PRO A 614 -6.46 -15.73 31.07
CA PRO A 614 -6.96 -17.10 30.94
C PRO A 614 -6.14 -17.92 29.95
N LYS A 615 -5.86 -19.18 30.30
CA LYS A 615 -5.21 -20.13 29.41
C LYS A 615 -6.20 -20.70 28.39
N PRO A 616 -5.72 -21.27 27.26
CA PRO A 616 -6.57 -22.00 26.32
C PRO A 616 -7.51 -23.00 27.02
N GLY A 617 -8.81 -22.79 26.87
CA GLY A 617 -9.86 -23.62 27.47
C GLY A 617 -10.39 -23.13 28.83
N GLU A 618 -9.79 -22.12 29.44
CA GLU A 618 -10.36 -21.42 30.61
C GLU A 618 -11.38 -20.35 30.15
N PRO A 619 -12.43 -20.07 30.95
CA PRO A 619 -13.38 -19.01 30.62
C PRO A 619 -12.68 -17.66 30.47
N PRO A 620 -12.79 -17.01 29.30
CA PRO A 620 -12.04 -15.79 29.05
C PRO A 620 -12.67 -14.56 29.70
N SER A 621 -13.86 -14.64 30.29
CA SER A 621 -14.64 -13.48 30.74
C SER A 621 -14.95 -13.53 32.23
N ILE A 622 -15.06 -12.36 32.85
CA ILE A 622 -15.52 -12.22 34.23
C ILE A 622 -16.98 -12.67 34.32
N SER A 623 -17.30 -13.46 35.35
CA SER A 623 -18.65 -13.95 35.66
C SER A 623 -18.87 -14.05 37.18
N ALA A 624 -20.03 -14.53 37.60
CA ALA A 624 -20.30 -14.82 39.02
C ALA A 624 -19.38 -15.93 39.57
N GLU A 625 -19.02 -16.90 38.74
CA GLU A 625 -18.12 -18.01 39.05
C GLU A 625 -16.65 -17.61 38.97
N HIS A 626 -16.32 -16.64 38.11
CA HIS A 626 -14.97 -16.14 37.88
C HIS A 626 -14.93 -14.61 38.05
N PRO A 627 -15.05 -14.11 39.30
CA PRO A 627 -15.06 -12.68 39.56
C PRO A 627 -13.70 -12.03 39.25
N GLY A 628 -13.71 -10.73 38.97
CA GLY A 628 -12.49 -9.95 38.75
C GLY A 628 -12.57 -8.55 39.33
N ASP A 629 -11.61 -7.72 38.94
CA ASP A 629 -11.49 -6.33 39.40
C ASP A 629 -11.98 -5.36 38.33
N VAL A 630 -12.51 -4.22 38.76
CA VAL A 630 -12.84 -3.11 37.86
C VAL A 630 -11.62 -2.20 37.69
N GLN A 631 -11.41 -1.72 36.48
CA GLN A 631 -10.37 -0.80 36.08
C GLN A 631 -11.01 0.46 35.49
N VAL A 632 -10.43 1.62 35.82
CA VAL A 632 -10.85 2.92 35.29
C VAL A 632 -9.66 3.65 34.74
N ARG A 633 -9.79 4.20 33.52
CA ARG A 633 -8.76 5.04 32.90
C ARG A 633 -9.37 6.30 32.32
N VAL A 634 -8.57 7.35 32.30
CA VAL A 634 -8.95 8.67 31.80
C VAL A 634 -8.05 9.01 30.60
N LEU A 635 -8.63 9.55 29.54
CA LEU A 635 -7.88 10.08 28.42
C LEU A 635 -7.25 11.42 28.82
N LEU A 636 -5.91 11.49 28.77
CA LEU A 636 -5.15 12.67 29.20
C LEU A 636 -4.99 13.68 28.06
N ALA A 637 -4.28 13.30 27.00
CA ALA A 637 -4.05 14.11 25.80
C ALA A 637 -3.49 13.25 24.67
N GLY A 638 -3.71 13.63 23.41
CA GLY A 638 -3.02 13.03 22.26
C GLY A 638 -3.11 11.50 22.18
N ARG A 639 -4.29 10.94 22.51
CA ARG A 639 -4.56 9.48 22.58
C ARG A 639 -3.86 8.73 23.74
N LYS A 640 -3.22 9.43 24.67
CA LYS A 640 -2.58 8.84 25.86
C LYS A 640 -3.57 8.68 27.01
N TRP A 641 -3.73 7.44 27.48
CA TRP A 641 -4.56 7.11 28.65
C TRP A 641 -3.74 7.09 29.94
N SER A 642 -4.35 7.45 31.07
CA SER A 642 -3.77 7.39 32.42
C SER A 642 -3.31 5.98 32.79
N GLU A 643 -2.53 5.77 33.85
CA GLU A 643 -2.39 4.41 34.42
C GLU A 643 -3.78 3.88 34.90
N PRO A 644 -4.00 2.56 34.89
CA PRO A 644 -5.25 1.97 35.37
C PRO A 644 -5.43 2.20 36.87
N PHE A 645 -6.60 2.74 37.23
CA PHE A 645 -7.04 2.86 38.62
C PHE A 645 -7.97 1.70 38.97
N SER A 646 -7.66 0.99 40.05
CA SER A 646 -8.48 -0.09 40.62
C SER A 646 -9.24 0.42 41.86
N PRO A 647 -10.55 0.71 41.75
CA PRO A 647 -11.37 1.01 42.91
C PRO A 647 -11.47 -0.19 43.87
N LYS A 648 -11.59 0.11 45.16
CA LYS A 648 -11.83 -0.89 46.21
C LYS A 648 -13.31 -1.26 46.29
N ASP A 649 -13.59 -2.43 46.87
CA ASP A 649 -14.94 -2.91 47.20
C ASP A 649 -15.86 -3.16 45.99
N ALA A 650 -15.30 -3.52 44.83
CA ALA A 650 -16.06 -3.76 43.60
C ALA A 650 -16.54 -5.22 43.43
N ALA A 651 -15.66 -6.21 43.65
CA ALA A 651 -15.89 -7.66 43.43
C ALA A 651 -16.77 -7.95 42.19
N LEU A 652 -16.24 -7.60 41.01
CA LEU A 652 -17.00 -7.52 39.77
C LEU A 652 -17.37 -8.91 39.24
N THR A 653 -18.66 -9.14 38.98
CA THR A 653 -19.19 -10.42 38.46
C THR A 653 -19.80 -10.33 37.06
N GLY A 654 -19.63 -9.20 36.38
CA GLY A 654 -20.19 -8.97 35.04
C GLY A 654 -19.77 -7.62 34.47
N ASP A 655 -20.43 -7.21 33.39
CA ASP A 655 -20.05 -5.99 32.66
C ASP A 655 -20.33 -4.71 33.46
N PRO A 656 -19.31 -3.90 33.81
CA PRO A 656 -19.51 -2.64 34.49
C PRO A 656 -20.15 -1.61 33.56
N CYS A 657 -20.75 -0.57 34.14
CA CYS A 657 -21.18 0.62 33.41
C CYS A 657 -20.96 1.86 34.29
N ALA A 658 -21.04 3.05 33.71
CA ALA A 658 -20.81 4.27 34.46
C ALA A 658 -21.58 5.46 33.87
N TYR A 659 -21.77 6.50 34.68
CA TYR A 659 -22.31 7.77 34.22
C TYR A 659 -21.65 8.94 34.94
N SER A 660 -21.67 10.10 34.29
CA SER A 660 -21.24 11.37 34.88
C SER A 660 -22.32 11.92 35.81
N ALA A 661 -21.98 12.39 37.01
CA ALA A 661 -22.92 12.94 37.98
C ALA A 661 -22.36 14.22 38.63
N GLY A 662 -22.46 15.35 37.93
CA GLY A 662 -21.88 16.61 38.38
C GLY A 662 -20.36 16.57 38.35
N GLU A 663 -19.72 16.71 39.51
CA GLU A 663 -18.25 16.59 39.67
C GLU A 663 -17.77 15.14 39.85
N ASP A 664 -18.72 14.21 40.03
CA ASP A 664 -18.40 12.82 40.33
C ASP A 664 -18.63 11.93 39.08
N VAL A 665 -17.92 10.82 39.03
CA VAL A 665 -18.15 9.70 38.11
C VAL A 665 -18.64 8.53 38.94
N VAL A 666 -19.80 7.97 38.59
CA VAL A 666 -20.36 6.83 39.32
C VAL A 666 -20.18 5.57 38.48
N VAL A 667 -19.34 4.66 38.97
CA VAL A 667 -19.11 3.34 38.37
C VAL A 667 -20.03 2.33 39.03
N ILE A 668 -20.82 1.62 38.23
CA ILE A 668 -21.72 0.57 38.70
C ILE A 668 -21.11 -0.79 38.37
N CYS A 669 -20.82 -1.56 39.41
CA CYS A 669 -20.25 -2.90 39.33
C CYS A 669 -21.32 -3.94 39.69
N PRO A 670 -21.72 -4.83 38.77
CA PRO A 670 -22.50 -6.02 39.13
C PRO A 670 -21.74 -6.86 40.17
N THR A 671 -22.46 -7.34 41.18
CA THR A 671 -21.94 -8.22 42.24
C THR A 671 -22.85 -9.44 42.42
N ALA A 672 -22.38 -10.44 43.17
CA ALA A 672 -23.15 -11.65 43.45
C ALA A 672 -24.49 -11.40 44.16
N THR A 673 -24.65 -10.28 44.86
CA THR A 673 -25.85 -9.93 45.64
C THR A 673 -26.67 -8.78 45.04
N GLY A 674 -26.28 -8.25 43.88
CA GLY A 674 -26.92 -7.11 43.24
C GLY A 674 -25.91 -6.28 42.47
N ALA A 675 -25.69 -5.03 42.89
CA ALA A 675 -24.65 -4.18 42.34
C ALA A 675 -24.07 -3.24 43.39
N ARG A 676 -22.89 -2.69 43.11
CA ARG A 676 -22.20 -1.68 43.91
C ARG A 676 -22.00 -0.42 43.08
N ALA A 677 -22.37 0.73 43.62
CA ALA A 677 -22.03 2.03 43.05
C ALA A 677 -20.77 2.56 43.71
N ILE A 678 -19.76 2.87 42.91
CA ILE A 678 -18.48 3.42 43.35
C ILE A 678 -18.41 4.85 42.83
N VAL A 679 -18.36 5.80 43.74
CA VAL A 679 -18.32 7.23 43.43
C VAL A 679 -16.86 7.67 43.38
N LEU A 680 -16.44 8.13 42.22
CA LEU A 680 -15.09 8.58 41.91
C LEU A 680 -15.10 10.09 41.66
N ARG A 681 -13.98 10.74 41.95
CA ARG A 681 -13.68 12.11 41.53
C ARG A 681 -12.50 12.09 40.58
N VAL A 682 -12.62 12.85 39.49
CA VAL A 682 -11.57 13.00 38.48
C VAL A 682 -11.12 14.44 38.46
N ASP A 683 -9.85 14.69 38.77
CA ASP A 683 -9.25 16.03 38.75
C ASP A 683 -7.88 15.97 38.05
N ALA A 684 -7.72 16.77 36.99
CA ALA A 684 -6.52 16.79 36.15
C ALA A 684 -6.01 15.38 35.72
N GLY A 685 -6.93 14.44 35.46
CA GLY A 685 -6.61 13.07 35.08
C GLY A 685 -6.24 12.13 36.25
N GLN A 686 -6.21 12.62 37.49
CA GLN A 686 -6.11 11.79 38.69
C GLN A 686 -7.49 11.30 39.13
N ILE A 687 -7.57 10.02 39.50
CA ILE A 687 -8.80 9.36 39.93
C ILE A 687 -8.72 9.08 41.43
N VAL A 688 -9.74 9.48 42.18
CA VAL A 688 -9.87 9.22 43.63
C VAL A 688 -11.23 8.61 43.92
N GLN A 689 -11.27 7.51 44.67
CA GLN A 689 -12.53 6.95 45.18
C GLN A 689 -13.02 7.74 46.39
N VAL A 690 -14.23 8.29 46.30
CA VAL A 690 -14.87 9.10 47.33
C VAL A 690 -15.67 8.23 48.30
N ARG A 691 -16.51 7.34 47.77
CA ARG A 691 -17.32 6.39 48.54
C ARG A 691 -17.75 5.20 47.69
N ALA A 692 -18.29 4.18 48.33
CA ALA A 692 -19.01 3.10 47.67
C ALA A 692 -20.30 2.77 48.44
N GLU A 693 -21.35 2.41 47.72
CA GLU A 693 -22.67 2.09 48.28
C GLU A 693 -23.36 0.94 47.52
N ASP A 694 -24.20 0.18 48.22
CA ASP A 694 -24.95 -0.92 47.60
C ASP A 694 -26.12 -0.39 46.79
N VAL A 695 -26.31 -0.96 45.61
CA VAL A 695 -27.45 -0.69 44.73
C VAL A 695 -28.40 -1.87 44.84
N SER A 696 -29.62 -1.60 45.32
CA SER A 696 -30.68 -2.60 45.41
C SER A 696 -31.24 -2.88 44.00
N VAL A 697 -30.68 -3.89 43.35
CA VAL A 697 -31.10 -4.43 42.06
C VAL A 697 -31.05 -5.96 42.15
N ALA A 698 -31.90 -6.65 41.39
CA ALA A 698 -31.92 -8.11 41.41
C ALA A 698 -30.54 -8.68 41.00
N PRO A 699 -30.00 -9.67 41.74
CA PRO A 699 -28.76 -10.35 41.37
C PRO A 699 -28.82 -10.89 39.94
N GLY A 700 -27.70 -10.78 39.20
CA GLY A 700 -27.64 -11.22 37.80
C GLY A 700 -28.27 -10.27 36.78
N SER A 701 -28.85 -9.13 37.21
CA SER A 701 -29.35 -8.11 36.28
C SER A 701 -28.23 -7.60 35.38
N GLN A 702 -28.52 -7.50 34.08
CA GLN A 702 -27.60 -6.89 33.13
C GLN A 702 -27.80 -5.39 33.13
N LEU A 703 -26.75 -4.63 33.48
CA LEU A 703 -26.83 -3.20 33.72
C LEU A 703 -26.33 -2.41 32.52
N SER A 704 -26.84 -1.19 32.35
CA SER A 704 -26.30 -0.18 31.44
C SER A 704 -26.61 1.22 31.96
N ALA A 705 -25.88 2.22 31.50
CA ALA A 705 -25.97 3.57 32.01
C ALA A 705 -26.08 4.59 30.87
N ALA A 706 -26.73 5.72 31.14
CA ALA A 706 -26.75 6.84 30.22
C ALA A 706 -26.86 8.18 30.96
N ASN A 707 -26.23 9.20 30.40
CA ASN A 707 -26.44 10.58 30.82
C ASN A 707 -27.60 11.19 30.01
N LEU A 708 -28.79 11.28 30.62
CA LEU A 708 -30.00 11.81 29.99
C LEU A 708 -30.23 13.27 30.40
N GLY A 709 -29.33 14.14 29.92
CA GLY A 709 -29.25 15.53 30.37
C GLY A 709 -28.71 15.61 31.80
N THR A 710 -29.42 16.29 32.71
CA THR A 710 -29.04 16.37 34.13
C THR A 710 -29.51 15.18 34.96
N ARG A 711 -30.02 14.12 34.31
CA ARG A 711 -30.58 12.91 34.94
C ARG A 711 -29.73 11.70 34.54
N PRO A 712 -28.62 11.43 35.23
CA PRO A 712 -27.90 10.17 35.03
C PRO A 712 -28.81 9.01 35.40
N THR A 713 -28.90 8.02 34.53
CA THR A 713 -29.89 6.94 34.66
C THR A 713 -29.19 5.59 34.51
N LEU A 714 -29.49 4.70 35.45
CA LEU A 714 -29.09 3.29 35.42
C LEU A 714 -30.27 2.46 34.94
N PHE A 715 -30.04 1.62 33.94
CA PHE A 715 -30.99 0.63 33.44
C PHE A 715 -30.59 -0.75 33.92
N ALA A 716 -31.59 -1.59 34.20
CA ALA A 716 -31.41 -2.98 34.58
C ALA A 716 -32.36 -3.86 33.77
N ARG A 717 -31.79 -4.80 33.03
CA ARG A 717 -32.51 -5.88 32.35
C ARG A 717 -32.47 -7.15 33.20
N ASN A 718 -33.62 -7.75 33.46
CA ASN A 718 -33.69 -9.11 33.97
C ASN A 718 -33.40 -10.11 32.83
N PRO A 719 -32.34 -10.94 32.92
CA PRO A 719 -31.98 -11.82 31.81
C PRO A 719 -32.96 -12.96 31.54
N GLU A 720 -33.73 -13.37 32.55
CA GLU A 720 -34.71 -14.46 32.46
C GLU A 720 -36.03 -14.00 31.84
N THR A 721 -36.55 -12.84 32.27
CA THR A 721 -37.87 -12.34 31.80
C THR A 721 -37.77 -11.35 30.65
N GLY A 722 -36.58 -10.77 30.45
CA GLY A 722 -36.32 -9.66 29.54
C GLY A 722 -36.83 -8.31 30.02
N ASP A 723 -37.46 -8.21 31.20
CA ASP A 723 -38.05 -6.94 31.66
C ASP A 723 -36.97 -5.89 31.92
N VAL A 724 -37.24 -4.66 31.47
CA VAL A 724 -36.35 -3.51 31.65
C VAL A 724 -36.91 -2.57 32.71
N SER A 725 -36.05 -2.16 33.62
CA SER A 725 -36.33 -1.15 34.65
C SER A 725 -35.23 -0.10 34.67
N TYR A 726 -35.49 1.05 35.30
CA TYR A 726 -34.52 2.15 35.39
C TYR A 726 -34.59 2.87 36.74
N ALA A 727 -33.48 3.46 37.14
CA ALA A 727 -33.36 4.31 38.33
C ALA A 727 -32.55 5.57 37.99
N VAL A 728 -33.00 6.72 38.51
CA VAL A 728 -32.39 8.03 38.24
C VAL A 728 -31.51 8.43 39.42
N TRP A 729 -30.29 8.88 39.12
CA TRP A 729 -29.39 9.46 40.12
C TRP A 729 -29.85 10.86 40.49
N LYS A 730 -30.22 11.05 41.76
CA LYS A 730 -30.64 12.34 42.30
C LYS A 730 -30.20 12.49 43.76
N SER A 731 -29.78 13.71 44.12
CA SER A 731 -29.34 14.02 45.50
C SER A 731 -28.24 13.06 46.01
N GLY A 732 -27.30 12.70 45.13
CA GLY A 732 -26.14 11.87 45.47
C GLY A 732 -26.42 10.37 45.68
N ARG A 733 -27.58 9.86 45.26
CA ARG A 733 -27.94 8.43 45.31
C ARG A 733 -28.87 8.04 44.15
N LEU A 734 -29.02 6.75 43.88
CA LEU A 734 -30.04 6.24 42.95
C LEU A 734 -31.45 6.28 43.57
N SER A 735 -32.46 6.55 42.74
CA SER A 735 -33.86 6.32 43.08
C SER A 735 -34.17 4.82 43.17
N GLN A 736 -35.40 4.49 43.60
CA GLN A 736 -35.93 3.15 43.40
C GLN A 736 -36.06 2.87 41.89
N PHE A 737 -35.90 1.59 41.51
CA PHE A 737 -36.14 1.14 40.14
C PHE A 737 -37.63 1.19 39.80
N GLU A 738 -37.93 1.80 38.66
CA GLU A 738 -39.26 1.84 38.05
C GLU A 738 -39.27 0.98 36.77
N PRO A 739 -40.39 0.31 36.44
CA PRO A 739 -40.51 -0.43 35.19
C PRO A 739 -40.49 0.51 33.99
N LEU A 740 -39.72 0.18 32.96
CA LEU A 740 -39.75 0.89 31.67
C LEU A 740 -40.92 0.43 30.78
N SER A 741 -41.65 -0.61 31.21
CA SER A 741 -42.73 -1.27 30.46
C SER A 741 -42.30 -1.80 29.08
N GLN A 742 -41.02 -2.14 28.94
CA GLN A 742 -40.45 -2.77 27.75
C GLN A 742 -39.71 -4.06 28.13
N LYS A 743 -39.71 -5.01 27.20
CA LYS A 743 -38.85 -6.19 27.25
C LYS A 743 -37.68 -6.03 26.29
N SER A 744 -36.55 -6.60 26.64
CA SER A 744 -35.43 -6.74 25.71
C SER A 744 -34.74 -8.10 25.82
N THR A 745 -34.16 -8.56 24.72
CA THR A 745 -33.28 -9.74 24.67
C THR A 745 -31.86 -9.40 25.15
N ASN A 746 -31.46 -8.13 25.10
CA ASN A 746 -30.09 -7.68 25.39
C ASN A 746 -30.09 -6.47 26.34
N PRO A 747 -28.95 -6.13 26.96
CA PRO A 747 -28.82 -4.89 27.73
C PRO A 747 -29.08 -3.67 26.84
N VAL A 748 -29.93 -2.76 27.32
CA VAL A 748 -30.36 -1.57 26.56
C VAL A 748 -29.26 -0.50 26.52
N GLY A 749 -29.32 0.40 25.52
CA GLY A 749 -28.57 1.64 25.49
C GLY A 749 -29.53 2.83 25.50
N ALA A 750 -29.10 4.00 25.98
CA ALA A 750 -29.93 5.19 25.90
C ALA A 750 -29.12 6.47 25.65
N CYS A 751 -29.74 7.43 24.98
CA CYS A 751 -29.21 8.79 24.81
C CYS A 751 -30.35 9.81 24.90
N LEU A 752 -29.97 11.09 25.04
CA LEU A 752 -30.90 12.20 24.93
C LEU A 752 -30.87 12.74 23.50
N ASP A 753 -32.03 12.86 22.88
CA ASP A 753 -32.23 13.72 21.71
C ASP A 753 -32.13 15.17 22.19
N THR A 754 -30.99 15.81 21.93
CA THR A 754 -30.73 17.17 22.42
C THR A 754 -31.51 18.25 21.68
N LEU A 755 -32.19 17.92 20.59
CA LEU A 755 -33.07 18.83 19.85
C LEU A 755 -34.49 18.84 20.41
N SER A 756 -35.03 17.67 20.73
CA SER A 756 -36.41 17.53 21.24
C SER A 756 -36.51 17.42 22.77
N GLY A 757 -35.43 17.00 23.43
CA GLY A 757 -35.41 16.64 24.86
C GLY A 757 -35.97 15.25 25.16
N GLU A 758 -36.32 14.46 24.13
CA GLU A 758 -36.76 13.08 24.28
C GLU A 758 -35.61 12.14 24.65
N VAL A 759 -35.92 11.11 25.42
CA VAL A 759 -35.00 10.01 25.71
C VAL A 759 -35.21 8.93 24.66
N ILE A 760 -34.13 8.53 23.99
CA ILE A 760 -34.14 7.42 23.04
C ILE A 760 -33.51 6.21 23.73
N VAL A 761 -34.25 5.13 23.85
CA VAL A 761 -33.77 3.84 24.37
C VAL A 761 -33.65 2.86 23.20
N ALA A 762 -32.43 2.39 22.95
CA ALA A 762 -32.14 1.32 22.02
C ALA A 762 -32.22 -0.03 22.75
N LEU A 763 -33.01 -0.95 22.22
CA LEU A 763 -33.23 -2.27 22.77
C LEU A 763 -33.36 -3.32 21.66
N ALA A 764 -33.30 -4.60 22.01
CA ALA A 764 -33.51 -5.71 21.09
C ALA A 764 -34.76 -6.52 21.47
N GLN A 765 -35.60 -6.88 20.50
CA GLN A 765 -36.82 -7.67 20.69
C GLN A 765 -36.97 -8.72 19.59
N ASP A 766 -37.57 -9.86 19.91
CA ASP A 766 -38.02 -10.80 18.88
C ASP A 766 -39.21 -10.20 18.15
N GLN A 767 -39.05 -9.91 16.86
CA GLN A 767 -40.14 -9.39 16.03
C GLN A 767 -41.09 -10.53 15.64
N ASP A 768 -40.52 -11.69 15.32
CA ASP A 768 -41.19 -12.96 15.06
C ASP A 768 -40.18 -14.13 15.17
N LYS A 769 -40.64 -15.36 14.88
CA LYS A 769 -39.83 -16.58 14.97
C LYS A 769 -38.58 -16.58 14.08
N ASP A 770 -38.60 -15.85 12.96
CA ASP A 770 -37.52 -15.83 11.97
C ASP A 770 -36.58 -14.62 12.18
N ARG A 771 -37.04 -13.63 12.94
CA ARG A 771 -36.33 -12.38 13.24
C ARG A 771 -36.19 -12.15 14.75
N PRO A 772 -35.38 -12.98 15.44
CA PRO A 772 -35.07 -12.79 16.84
C PRO A 772 -34.09 -11.62 17.05
N ALA A 773 -34.11 -11.07 18.27
CA ALA A 773 -33.18 -10.05 18.77
C ALA A 773 -32.99 -8.83 17.83
N ARG A 774 -34.05 -8.42 17.15
CA ARG A 774 -34.07 -7.27 16.23
C ARG A 774 -33.91 -5.98 17.01
N TRP A 775 -33.09 -5.08 16.50
CA TRP A 775 -32.87 -3.78 17.13
C TRP A 775 -34.06 -2.83 16.91
N LYS A 776 -34.45 -2.15 17.99
CA LYS A 776 -35.59 -1.23 18.04
C LYS A 776 -35.22 -0.01 18.88
N LEU A 777 -35.70 1.15 18.44
CA LEU A 777 -35.66 2.38 19.22
C LEU A 777 -37.03 2.66 19.82
N VAL A 778 -37.07 3.00 21.09
CA VAL A 778 -38.27 3.49 21.78
C VAL A 778 -37.96 4.88 22.33
N ARG A 779 -38.83 5.85 22.02
CA ARG A 779 -38.72 7.24 22.43
C ARG A 779 -39.62 7.50 23.62
N TYR A 780 -39.11 8.28 24.58
CA TYR A 780 -39.79 8.64 25.81
C TYR A 780 -39.73 10.14 26.07
N ALA A 781 -40.78 10.68 26.67
CA ALA A 781 -40.79 12.00 27.27
C ALA A 781 -40.76 11.89 28.80
N TRP A 782 -40.07 12.82 29.45
CA TRP A 782 -40.08 12.92 30.90
C TRP A 782 -41.41 13.49 31.41
N GLN A 783 -42.06 12.78 32.31
CA GLN A 783 -43.21 13.26 33.08
C GLN A 783 -42.89 13.19 34.56
N GLY A 784 -42.46 14.32 35.14
CA GLY A 784 -41.86 14.31 36.49
C GLY A 784 -40.54 13.56 36.46
N ASP A 785 -40.42 12.50 37.25
CA ASP A 785 -39.25 11.59 37.30
C ASP A 785 -39.46 10.29 36.51
N SER A 786 -40.62 10.12 35.85
CA SER A 786 -40.95 8.89 35.12
C SER A 786 -40.88 9.10 33.60
N LEU A 787 -40.51 8.04 32.87
CA LEU A 787 -40.46 8.00 31.41
C LEU A 787 -41.80 7.52 30.83
N GLN A 788 -42.39 8.31 29.95
CA GLN A 788 -43.61 7.97 29.21
C GLN A 788 -43.28 7.73 27.74
N GLU A 789 -43.65 6.57 27.22
CA GLU A 789 -43.40 6.22 25.82
C GLU A 789 -44.20 7.15 24.88
N VAL A 790 -43.51 7.70 23.87
CA VAL A 790 -44.10 8.60 22.87
C VAL A 790 -44.00 8.05 21.44
N GLY A 791 -43.18 7.03 21.22
CA GLY A 791 -43.09 6.36 19.91
C GLY A 791 -42.04 5.27 19.88
N SER A 792 -42.05 4.46 18.83
CA SER A 792 -40.99 3.49 18.56
C SER A 792 -40.82 3.22 17.07
N GLU A 793 -39.63 2.76 16.69
CA GLU A 793 -39.32 2.31 15.33
C GLU A 793 -38.30 1.17 15.35
N TRP A 794 -38.39 0.26 14.39
CA TRP A 794 -37.38 -0.76 14.17
C TRP A 794 -36.19 -0.19 13.39
N VAL A 795 -34.98 -0.62 13.75
CA VAL A 795 -33.81 -0.40 12.90
C VAL A 795 -34.01 -1.17 11.59
N GLU A 796 -33.80 -0.49 10.48
CA GLU A 796 -34.15 -0.93 9.11
C GLU A 796 -35.66 -1.04 8.81
N GLY A 797 -36.53 -0.51 9.68
CA GLY A 797 -37.99 -0.58 9.54
C GLY A 797 -38.57 -1.99 9.74
N GLU A 798 -39.89 -2.13 9.55
CA GLU A 798 -40.62 -3.38 9.81
C GLU A 798 -40.12 -4.58 8.98
N ALA A 799 -39.61 -4.35 7.77
CA ALA A 799 -39.10 -5.39 6.89
C ALA A 799 -37.59 -5.68 7.07
N GLY A 800 -36.91 -4.94 7.95
CA GLY A 800 -35.47 -5.02 8.15
C GLY A 800 -34.97 -6.30 8.83
N GLY A 801 -33.64 -6.43 8.93
CA GLY A 801 -32.98 -7.62 9.49
C GLY A 801 -31.93 -7.34 10.59
N ALA A 802 -31.48 -6.10 10.77
CA ALA A 802 -30.53 -5.68 11.80
C ALA A 802 -30.89 -6.20 13.21
N ARG A 803 -29.95 -6.92 13.82
CA ARG A 803 -30.12 -7.70 15.06
C ARG A 803 -28.78 -8.02 15.69
N GLY A 804 -28.77 -8.29 16.99
CA GLY A 804 -27.55 -8.54 17.76
C GLY A 804 -27.85 -9.09 19.14
N ASP A 805 -26.83 -9.55 19.85
CA ASP A 805 -26.91 -10.07 21.23
C ASP A 805 -26.13 -9.22 22.25
N GLY A 806 -25.35 -8.25 21.78
CA GLY A 806 -24.57 -7.35 22.64
C GLY A 806 -25.38 -6.24 23.31
N ARG A 807 -24.83 -5.70 24.41
CA ARG A 807 -25.23 -4.41 25.00
C ARG A 807 -25.22 -3.35 23.90
N MET A 808 -26.32 -2.63 23.78
CA MET A 808 -26.44 -1.55 22.79
C MET A 808 -25.84 -0.26 23.32
N THR A 809 -25.14 0.48 22.46
CA THR A 809 -24.73 1.86 22.72
C THR A 809 -25.32 2.77 21.67
N ILE A 810 -25.81 3.93 22.07
CA ILE A 810 -26.50 4.85 21.18
C ILE A 810 -25.95 6.27 21.36
N VAL A 811 -25.73 6.95 20.24
CA VAL A 811 -25.24 8.33 20.17
C VAL A 811 -26.23 9.16 19.36
N PHE A 812 -26.57 10.35 19.85
CA PHE A 812 -27.36 11.33 19.12
C PHE A 812 -26.46 12.46 18.65
N ASP A 813 -26.46 12.70 17.34
CA ASP A 813 -25.75 13.80 16.70
C ASP A 813 -26.74 14.90 16.28
N ALA A 814 -26.65 16.04 16.94
CA ALA A 814 -27.43 17.24 16.65
C ALA A 814 -26.69 18.24 15.74
N SER A 815 -25.55 17.84 15.18
CA SER A 815 -24.77 18.68 14.28
C SER A 815 -25.55 18.99 13.00
N ARG A 816 -25.06 19.99 12.25
CA ARG A 816 -25.57 20.30 10.91
C ARG A 816 -25.53 19.07 10.00
N ASP A 817 -24.45 18.28 10.07
CA ASP A 817 -24.25 17.11 9.20
C ASP A 817 -25.21 15.95 9.59
N GLY A 818 -25.65 15.90 10.86
CA GLY A 818 -26.74 15.04 11.32
C GLY A 818 -28.13 15.43 10.76
N GLY A 819 -28.27 16.65 10.25
CA GLY A 819 -29.48 17.18 9.63
C GLY A 819 -30.46 17.84 10.58
N PRO A 820 -31.57 18.42 10.05
CA PRO A 820 -32.52 19.19 10.84
C PRO A 820 -33.25 18.42 11.96
N LYS A 821 -33.25 17.09 11.90
CA LYS A 821 -33.86 16.20 12.92
C LYS A 821 -32.80 15.52 13.81
N GLY A 822 -31.52 15.83 13.60
CA GLY A 822 -30.41 15.09 14.14
C GLY A 822 -30.33 13.65 13.61
N ARG A 823 -29.31 12.94 14.06
CA ARG A 823 -29.00 11.57 13.66
C ARG A 823 -28.79 10.69 14.86
N VAL A 824 -29.34 9.49 14.81
CA VAL A 824 -29.10 8.45 15.80
C VAL A 824 -28.10 7.47 15.23
N TYR A 825 -27.05 7.15 15.99
CA TYR A 825 -26.12 6.05 15.74
C TYR A 825 -26.31 4.97 16.80
N VAL A 826 -26.40 3.72 16.38
CA VAL A 826 -26.57 2.54 17.23
C VAL A 826 -25.40 1.59 16.99
N PHE A 827 -24.60 1.36 18.03
CA PHE A 827 -23.46 0.45 18.03
C PHE A 827 -23.80 -0.81 18.82
N SER A 828 -23.54 -1.98 18.25
CA SER A 828 -23.72 -3.25 18.96
C SER A 828 -22.94 -4.38 18.29
N GLU A 829 -22.78 -5.49 19.03
CA GLU A 829 -22.33 -6.77 18.49
C GLU A 829 -23.52 -7.44 17.78
N GLY A 830 -23.30 -7.90 16.54
CA GLY A 830 -24.29 -8.64 15.77
C GLY A 830 -24.42 -10.09 16.25
N ILE A 831 -25.48 -10.78 15.82
CA ILE A 831 -25.71 -12.18 16.24
C ILE A 831 -24.54 -13.07 15.79
N ARG A 832 -24.01 -13.86 16.72
CA ARG A 832 -23.01 -14.89 16.44
C ARG A 832 -23.65 -16.00 15.59
N ARG A 833 -23.03 -16.34 14.44
CA ARG A 833 -23.55 -17.38 13.52
C ARG A 833 -23.63 -18.77 14.15
N ASN A 834 -22.77 -19.03 15.13
CA ASN A 834 -22.79 -20.23 15.96
C ASN A 834 -22.96 -19.78 17.42
N PRO A 835 -23.93 -20.28 18.19
CA PRO A 835 -24.06 -19.99 19.62
C PRO A 835 -22.79 -20.32 20.42
N ASP A 836 -22.00 -21.28 19.95
CA ASP A 836 -20.71 -21.67 20.57
C ASP A 836 -19.53 -20.82 20.06
N ALA A 837 -19.75 -19.89 19.12
CA ALA A 837 -18.68 -19.00 18.66
C ALA A 837 -18.22 -18.10 19.80
N MET A 838 -16.92 -18.07 20.04
CA MET A 838 -16.33 -17.31 21.15
C MET A 838 -16.13 -15.82 20.83
N TRP A 839 -16.66 -15.34 19.69
CA TRP A 839 -16.55 -13.97 19.19
C TRP A 839 -17.65 -13.59 18.20
N GLY A 840 -17.86 -12.28 18.04
CA GLY A 840 -18.82 -11.70 17.11
C GLY A 840 -18.27 -10.48 16.35
N GLN A 841 -19.03 -10.03 15.36
CA GLN A 841 -18.72 -8.84 14.57
C GLN A 841 -19.49 -7.64 15.11
N MET A 842 -18.92 -6.44 14.94
CA MET A 842 -19.51 -5.20 15.42
C MET A 842 -20.10 -4.39 14.28
N TYR A 843 -21.20 -3.71 14.56
CA TYR A 843 -21.96 -2.96 13.59
C TYR A 843 -22.33 -1.58 14.13
N VAL A 844 -22.43 -0.63 13.21
CA VAL A 844 -23.04 0.68 13.44
C VAL A 844 -24.24 0.83 12.51
N ALA A 845 -25.40 1.11 13.07
CA ALA A 845 -26.58 1.52 12.34
C ALA A 845 -26.80 3.02 12.55
N HIS A 846 -27.16 3.78 11.52
CA HIS A 846 -27.57 5.17 11.70
C HIS A 846 -28.81 5.55 10.90
N THR A 847 -29.55 6.52 11.41
CA THR A 847 -30.73 7.07 10.72
C THR A 847 -30.33 7.95 9.54
N ILE A 848 -31.05 7.81 8.44
CA ILE A 848 -30.95 8.69 7.26
C ILE A 848 -32.30 9.35 6.97
N ALA A 849 -32.29 10.47 6.24
CA ALA A 849 -33.51 11.20 5.90
C ALA A 849 -34.43 10.41 4.95
N ASP A 850 -33.86 9.58 4.06
CA ASP A 850 -34.62 8.80 3.09
C ASP A 850 -35.24 7.53 3.70
N LYS A 851 -36.51 7.63 4.10
CA LYS A 851 -37.28 6.52 4.64
C LYS A 851 -37.58 5.39 3.63
N SER A 852 -37.40 5.64 2.33
CA SER A 852 -37.61 4.59 1.31
C SER A 852 -36.46 3.57 1.27
N LEU A 853 -35.26 3.95 1.72
CA LEU A 853 -34.12 3.05 1.82
C LEU A 853 -34.08 2.42 3.22
N ARG A 854 -34.39 1.12 3.30
CA ARG A 854 -34.38 0.33 4.55
C ARG A 854 -35.05 1.05 5.74
N GLY A 855 -36.21 1.66 5.53
CA GLY A 855 -36.93 2.37 6.61
C GLY A 855 -36.20 3.60 7.16
N GLY A 856 -35.24 4.16 6.41
CA GLY A 856 -34.42 5.31 6.80
C GLY A 856 -33.24 4.94 7.67
N TRP A 857 -32.58 3.83 7.35
CA TRP A 857 -31.40 3.35 8.08
C TRP A 857 -30.30 2.87 7.14
N LEU A 858 -29.05 3.17 7.50
CA LEU A 858 -27.87 2.47 7.00
C LEU A 858 -27.28 1.62 8.12
N VAL A 859 -26.85 0.40 7.80
CA VAL A 859 -26.21 -0.52 8.75
C VAL A 859 -24.89 -0.98 8.15
N LYS A 860 -23.81 -0.72 8.87
CA LYS A 860 -22.43 -0.89 8.42
C LYS A 860 -21.67 -1.78 9.39
N ARG A 861 -20.77 -2.63 8.88
CA ARG A 861 -19.82 -3.35 9.72
C ARG A 861 -18.69 -2.40 10.12
N MET A 862 -18.19 -2.51 11.35
CA MET A 862 -16.98 -1.82 11.78
C MET A 862 -15.73 -2.58 11.28
N TYR A 863 -14.80 -1.90 10.64
CA TYR A 863 -13.56 -2.43 10.02
C TYR A 863 -13.75 -3.52 8.97
N ASP A 864 -13.71 -4.80 9.30
CA ASP A 864 -13.72 -5.91 8.34
C ASP A 864 -14.24 -7.20 9.00
N GLU A 865 -14.35 -8.29 8.25
CA GLU A 865 -14.80 -9.59 8.74
C GLU A 865 -13.84 -10.25 9.76
N TRP A 866 -12.59 -9.80 9.78
CA TRP A 866 -11.53 -10.32 10.65
C TRP A 866 -11.48 -9.58 11.98
N THR A 867 -12.05 -8.39 12.04
CA THR A 867 -12.16 -7.57 13.25
C THR A 867 -13.31 -8.05 14.12
N ASN A 868 -12.99 -8.99 15.01
CA ASN A 868 -13.93 -9.66 15.89
C ASN A 868 -13.75 -9.23 17.36
N THR A 869 -14.84 -9.30 18.12
CA THR A 869 -14.88 -8.95 19.55
C THR A 869 -15.38 -10.10 20.41
N ARG A 870 -14.92 -10.17 21.66
CA ARG A 870 -15.41 -11.15 22.66
C ARG A 870 -16.69 -10.71 23.36
N SER A 871 -16.96 -9.41 23.31
CA SER A 871 -18.00 -8.77 24.10
C SER A 871 -18.49 -7.52 23.39
N SER A 872 -19.50 -6.88 23.97
CA SER A 872 -20.13 -5.71 23.37
C SER A 872 -19.18 -4.53 23.30
N CYS A 873 -19.35 -3.69 22.29
CA CYS A 873 -18.62 -2.44 22.15
C CYS A 873 -19.35 -1.27 22.81
N THR A 874 -18.63 -0.16 22.98
CA THR A 874 -19.16 1.08 23.55
C THR A 874 -18.67 2.28 22.75
N ALA A 875 -19.49 3.32 22.65
CA ALA A 875 -19.24 4.50 21.83
C ALA A 875 -19.80 5.76 22.52
N ILE A 876 -19.11 6.89 22.41
CA ILE A 876 -19.55 8.18 22.95
C ILE A 876 -19.24 9.32 21.96
N PRO A 877 -20.02 10.41 21.95
CA PRO A 877 -19.59 11.64 21.31
C PRO A 877 -18.31 12.16 21.98
N PHE A 878 -17.29 12.47 21.18
CA PHE A 878 -16.02 12.96 21.67
C PHE A 878 -15.31 13.80 20.60
N GLU A 879 -14.90 15.02 20.95
CA GLU A 879 -14.12 15.92 20.07
C GLU A 879 -14.70 16.13 18.65
N GLY A 880 -16.03 16.15 18.51
CA GLY A 880 -16.70 16.34 17.22
C GLY A 880 -16.76 15.08 16.33
N ASP A 881 -16.40 13.92 16.90
CA ASP A 881 -16.51 12.59 16.32
C ASP A 881 -17.09 11.60 17.37
N ILE A 882 -16.88 10.31 17.16
CA ILE A 882 -17.28 9.23 18.07
C ILE A 882 -16.03 8.49 18.54
N LEU A 883 -15.79 8.49 19.86
CA LEU A 883 -14.81 7.60 20.47
C LEU A 883 -15.46 6.23 20.67
N TRP A 884 -14.79 5.18 20.23
CA TRP A 884 -15.32 3.82 20.25
C TRP A 884 -14.31 2.84 20.84
N ALA A 885 -14.78 1.88 21.64
CA ALA A 885 -13.93 0.88 22.27
C ALA A 885 -14.56 -0.52 22.25
N TYR A 886 -13.71 -1.53 22.14
CA TYR A 886 -14.10 -2.94 22.12
C TYR A 886 -12.97 -3.85 22.60
N ARG A 887 -13.29 -5.14 22.74
CA ARG A 887 -12.38 -6.17 23.23
C ARG A 887 -12.00 -7.13 22.11
N TRP A 888 -10.78 -7.01 21.59
CA TRP A 888 -10.26 -7.79 20.46
C TRP A 888 -10.22 -9.30 20.72
N VAL A 889 -10.39 -10.07 19.63
CA VAL A 889 -10.20 -11.54 19.60
C VAL A 889 -9.17 -11.87 18.53
N ASP A 890 -8.16 -12.66 18.89
CA ASP A 890 -7.09 -13.07 17.95
C ASP A 890 -7.30 -14.45 17.30
N GLY A 891 -8.46 -15.07 17.52
CA GLY A 891 -8.84 -16.38 16.98
C GLY A 891 -8.22 -17.59 17.70
N GLY A 892 -7.24 -17.40 18.58
CA GLY A 892 -6.47 -18.48 19.20
C GLY A 892 -6.28 -18.40 20.72
N GLN A 893 -6.86 -17.40 21.39
CA GLN A 893 -6.57 -17.10 22.81
C GLN A 893 -5.07 -16.84 23.06
N GLY A 894 -4.41 -16.20 22.08
CA GLY A 894 -2.99 -15.87 22.13
C GLY A 894 -2.68 -14.64 22.98
N SER A 895 -1.47 -14.10 22.80
CA SER A 895 -1.00 -12.94 23.56
C SER A 895 -1.76 -11.65 23.26
N THR A 896 -2.43 -11.56 22.11
CA THR A 896 -3.24 -10.41 21.68
C THR A 896 -4.72 -10.53 22.03
N ASP A 897 -5.16 -11.71 22.46
CA ASP A 897 -6.54 -11.95 22.86
C ASP A 897 -6.94 -11.03 24.02
N SER A 898 -8.17 -10.54 24.00
CA SER A 898 -8.71 -9.65 25.04
C SER A 898 -8.03 -8.28 25.13
N ASP A 899 -7.29 -7.86 24.10
CA ASP A 899 -6.82 -6.48 23.98
C ASP A 899 -8.02 -5.52 24.00
N LEU A 900 -7.95 -4.53 24.89
CA LEU A 900 -8.86 -3.41 24.93
C LEU A 900 -8.39 -2.37 23.91
N GLN A 901 -9.12 -2.27 22.82
CA GLN A 901 -8.82 -1.37 21.73
C GLN A 901 -9.75 -0.16 21.74
N VAL A 902 -9.19 1.00 21.45
CA VAL A 902 -9.89 2.27 21.30
C VAL A 902 -9.60 2.87 19.93
N ALA A 903 -10.63 3.34 19.25
CA ALA A 903 -10.52 4.08 18.00
C ALA A 903 -11.26 5.42 18.12
N TYR A 904 -10.77 6.43 17.39
CA TYR A 904 -11.13 7.83 17.61
C TYR A 904 -11.98 8.43 16.48
N ARG A 905 -12.39 7.62 15.49
CA ARG A 905 -13.20 8.07 14.36
C ARG A 905 -14.41 7.16 14.11
N GLY A 906 -15.22 6.97 15.13
CA GLY A 906 -16.41 6.11 15.04
C GLY A 906 -17.46 6.61 14.04
N LEU A 907 -17.39 7.84 13.54
CA LEU A 907 -18.20 8.31 12.41
C LEU A 907 -17.82 7.65 11.08
N GLY A 908 -16.57 7.23 10.94
CA GLY A 908 -16.04 6.64 9.70
C GLY A 908 -15.32 7.59 8.77
N ILE A 909 -15.11 8.85 9.17
CA ILE A 909 -14.54 9.89 8.31
C ILE A 909 -13.02 9.71 8.18
N ASP A 910 -12.55 9.52 6.96
CA ASP A 910 -11.14 9.45 6.61
C ASP A 910 -10.46 10.83 6.59
N GLU A 911 -9.16 10.84 6.92
CA GLU A 911 -8.33 12.07 6.96
C GLU A 911 -7.61 12.35 5.64
N VAL A 912 -7.55 11.35 4.76
CA VAL A 912 -6.83 11.44 3.50
C VAL A 912 -7.87 11.50 2.38
N PRO A 913 -7.70 12.40 1.40
CA PRO A 913 -8.59 12.44 0.26
C PRO A 913 -8.54 11.17 -0.60
N MET A 914 -9.62 10.93 -1.34
CA MET A 914 -9.74 9.84 -2.31
C MET A 914 -10.31 10.35 -3.63
N GLY A 915 -10.13 9.60 -4.70
CA GLY A 915 -10.58 10.01 -6.03
C GLY A 915 -10.69 8.84 -7.00
N ASP A 916 -10.98 9.17 -8.25
CA ASP A 916 -10.95 8.23 -9.37
C ASP A 916 -9.54 8.15 -9.99
N HIS A 917 -9.23 7.06 -10.70
CA HIS A 917 -7.95 6.82 -11.33
C HIS A 917 -8.13 6.31 -12.78
N ASP A 918 -7.21 6.65 -13.68
CA ASP A 918 -7.20 6.14 -15.06
C ASP A 918 -6.43 4.83 -15.12
N ASP A 919 -7.09 3.74 -14.71
CA ASP A 919 -6.51 2.40 -14.72
C ASP A 919 -6.14 1.96 -16.14
N ILE A 920 -7.01 2.22 -17.11
CA ILE A 920 -6.77 1.80 -18.51
C ILE A 920 -5.49 2.45 -19.03
N GLY A 921 -5.37 3.76 -18.84
CA GLY A 921 -4.16 4.47 -19.24
C GLY A 921 -2.93 4.08 -18.42
N PHE A 922 -3.09 3.74 -17.13
CA PHE A 922 -2.00 3.23 -16.30
C PHE A 922 -1.51 1.86 -16.80
N VAL A 923 -2.40 0.90 -17.04
CA VAL A 923 -2.05 -0.42 -17.57
C VAL A 923 -1.28 -0.29 -18.89
N LEU A 924 -1.79 0.50 -19.83
CA LEU A 924 -1.21 0.64 -21.17
C LEU A 924 0.11 1.43 -21.20
N ARG A 925 0.30 2.42 -20.32
CA ARG A 925 1.50 3.26 -20.33
C ARG A 925 2.57 2.84 -19.32
N PHE A 926 2.19 2.08 -18.31
CA PHE A 926 3.05 1.73 -17.19
C PHE A 926 3.05 0.24 -16.88
N GLY A 927 1.87 -0.35 -16.73
CA GLY A 927 1.69 -1.72 -16.23
C GLY A 927 2.34 -2.79 -17.10
N LEU A 928 1.96 -2.85 -18.38
CA LEU A 928 2.41 -3.90 -19.31
C LEU A 928 3.94 -3.94 -19.43
N ARG A 929 4.56 -2.78 -19.70
CA ARG A 929 6.03 -2.59 -19.77
C ARG A 929 6.82 -3.14 -18.56
N ARG A 930 6.18 -3.29 -17.40
CA ARG A 930 6.85 -3.63 -16.13
C ARG A 930 6.43 -4.98 -15.56
N SER A 931 5.36 -5.59 -16.07
CA SER A 931 4.79 -6.79 -15.48
C SER A 931 5.64 -8.05 -15.73
N ILE A 932 6.36 -8.09 -16.85
CA ILE A 932 7.24 -9.20 -17.27
C ILE A 932 8.66 -8.72 -17.62
N LEU A 933 9.20 -7.73 -16.91
CA LEU A 933 10.47 -7.10 -17.28
C LEU A 933 11.70 -8.00 -17.10
N TRP A 934 11.66 -8.99 -16.19
CA TRP A 934 12.82 -9.83 -15.90
C TRP A 934 12.72 -11.20 -16.54
N LEU A 935 13.77 -11.59 -17.26
CA LEU A 935 13.89 -12.96 -17.73
C LEU A 935 14.51 -13.84 -16.66
N ASN A 936 13.95 -15.04 -16.51
CA ASN A 936 14.72 -16.12 -15.93
C ASN A 936 15.66 -16.64 -17.03
N PRO A 937 16.99 -16.59 -16.86
CA PRO A 937 17.91 -17.15 -17.86
C PRO A 937 17.70 -18.66 -18.09
N GLY A 938 16.96 -19.35 -17.21
CA GLY A 938 16.79 -20.80 -17.23
C GLY A 938 17.80 -21.47 -16.30
N PRO A 939 17.71 -22.80 -16.11
CA PRO A 939 18.72 -23.57 -15.37
C PRO A 939 20.10 -23.54 -16.04
#